data_AF-A0A1V6TCQ4-F1
#
_entry.id   AF-A0A1V6TCQ4-F1
#
_cell.length_a   1.000
_cell.length_b   1.000
_cell.length_c   1.000
_cell.angle_alpha   90.00
_cell.angle_beta   90.00
_cell.angle_gamma   90.00
#
_symmetry.space_group_name_H-M   'P 1'
#
loop_
_entity.id
_entity.type
_entity.pdbx_description
1 polymer ?
#
loop_
_entity_poly.entity_id
_entity_poly.type
_entity_poly.pdbx_seq_one_letter_code
_entity_poly.pdbx_strand_id
1 'polypeptide(L)'
;MRGFAAGNILHVSNLLVQLSFGTLISMEENNLFCKEGDKCGFDLGQDSTSHTRTGWSRYSLKRRVEKYQRESRYLLQQHRQSLAYRELQRAKIDCSFLPNSQWGVIGQAPSLPAWLLYLDLKISQPRECTLSNAKVEVNFPPLKNQNQNQNTSAELGPIITDYFGPQVIDQRCITDYENGLFGSNPMYNDSLNGPMGNDTEQSSHRRMVVKPEWAVRGCSWPIIGDNSGLHRRIEWLVDDAVSCGGLRLGLVVQHEMKPFLIDVRIDGELQDEGFKKFRFVRSLKQGNANRISFMVTPAGNHQFRLDKIASNLDADLTMLNITKYANTADAFPQYEASLTHDPNVCLKTQKENTVFPPDYEQMNKGNATYTHDQYTVAWICALPVEMAAAKAMLEKVHPSLPVQPDDTNHYIFGQIGHHNIVIACLPHGVYGTISAAMVAAHLLYSFKKIRVRLMVGIGGGVPSARNDIRLGDVVVSSPTGVFGGVIQHDLGKQVGNKIQPTGVLSKPPQTLLHAIARLRAEHLITGGKVSSYVEEMLATHPSMKSNFSYLSPRQDQLFEAEYEHVGTAATCQHCDWNKEIKRTSRETNDPRIHYGLIASGNQVIRHELTRDLLAQDLGVLCFEMEAAGLMDNFSCLVIRGIFDYADSHKNKDWQGYAAATAAGYAKDLLSVISMSQVYSTPVAV
;
A
#
# COMPACT_ATOMS: atom_id res chain seq x y z
N MET A 1 -40.21 -16.41 -59.49
CA MET A 1 -40.87 -16.86 -58.25
C MET A 1 -39.86 -17.60 -57.40
N ARG A 2 -39.72 -17.21 -56.11
CA ARG A 2 -39.20 -17.96 -54.94
C ARG A 2 -37.80 -18.63 -55.08
N GLY A 3 -36.86 -18.53 -54.14
CA GLY A 3 -37.02 -18.28 -52.71
C GLY A 3 -35.69 -18.01 -51.97
N PHE A 4 -35.86 -17.95 -50.66
CA PHE A 4 -35.00 -17.47 -49.58
C PHE A 4 -33.71 -18.26 -49.34
N ALA A 5 -32.64 -17.56 -48.93
CA ALA A 5 -32.02 -17.66 -47.60
C ALA A 5 -30.82 -16.70 -47.48
N ALA A 6 -31.02 -15.55 -46.83
CA ALA A 6 -29.96 -14.67 -46.35
C ALA A 6 -30.05 -14.61 -44.82
N GLY A 7 -29.04 -15.13 -44.14
CA GLY A 7 -28.80 -14.85 -42.72
C GLY A 7 -27.90 -13.62 -42.65
N ASN A 8 -28.49 -12.43 -42.51
CA ASN A 8 -27.75 -11.19 -42.29
C ASN A 8 -27.84 -10.80 -40.81
N ILE A 9 -26.65 -10.67 -40.22
CA ILE A 9 -26.36 -10.05 -38.93
C ILE A 9 -26.81 -8.58 -39.00
N LEU A 10 -27.73 -8.18 -38.12
CA LEU A 10 -28.10 -6.78 -37.91
C LEU A 10 -27.17 -6.17 -36.84
N HIS A 11 -26.18 -5.39 -37.29
CA HIS A 11 -25.49 -4.41 -36.45
C HIS A 11 -26.46 -3.26 -36.12
N VAL A 12 -26.66 -2.99 -34.82
CA VAL A 12 -27.44 -1.83 -34.34
C VAL A 12 -26.47 -0.78 -33.79
N SER A 13 -26.48 0.39 -34.42
CA SER A 13 -25.65 1.56 -34.11
C SER A 13 -26.23 2.38 -32.96
N ASN A 14 -25.35 2.90 -32.09
CA ASN A 14 -25.50 3.97 -31.08
C ASN A 14 -26.79 3.99 -30.24
N LEU A 15 -26.72 3.38 -29.05
CA LEU A 15 -27.74 3.50 -28.01
C LEU A 15 -27.48 4.76 -27.15
N LEU A 16 -28.39 5.73 -27.18
CA LEU A 16 -28.42 6.86 -26.22
C LEU A 16 -29.28 6.47 -25.03
N VAL A 17 -28.69 6.46 -23.83
CA VAL A 17 -29.40 6.14 -22.59
C VAL A 17 -29.67 7.43 -21.80
N GLN A 18 -30.94 7.66 -21.49
CA GLN A 18 -31.38 8.77 -20.64
C GLN A 18 -31.72 8.20 -19.25
N LEU A 19 -30.89 8.48 -18.24
CA LEU A 19 -31.15 8.09 -16.86
C LEU A 19 -32.22 9.02 -16.27
N SER A 20 -33.09 8.47 -15.42
CA SER A 20 -34.17 9.20 -14.76
C SER A 20 -33.67 10.11 -13.64
N PHE A 21 -32.75 11.04 -13.94
CA PHE A 21 -32.45 12.30 -13.23
C PHE A 21 -31.64 13.27 -14.13
N GLY A 22 -31.77 13.17 -15.46
CA GLY A 22 -31.22 14.16 -16.40
C GLY A 22 -29.83 13.87 -16.98
N THR A 23 -29.24 12.70 -16.74
CA THR A 23 -27.94 12.30 -17.31
C THR A 23 -28.11 11.62 -18.67
N LEU A 24 -27.39 12.10 -19.68
CA LEU A 24 -27.23 11.48 -21.01
C LEU A 24 -25.89 10.73 -21.04
N ILE A 25 -25.92 9.44 -21.42
CA ILE A 25 -24.73 8.61 -21.66
C ILE A 25 -24.68 8.25 -23.15
N SER A 26 -23.53 8.52 -23.79
CA SER A 26 -23.21 8.18 -25.20
C SER A 26 -22.03 7.21 -25.24
N MET A 27 -22.18 6.09 -25.95
CA MET A 27 -21.11 5.11 -26.20
C MET A 27 -20.56 5.29 -27.63
N GLU A 28 -19.24 5.39 -27.80
CA GLU A 28 -18.56 5.40 -29.11
C GLU A 28 -17.56 4.23 -29.21
N GLU A 29 -17.60 3.44 -30.29
CA GLU A 29 -16.60 2.41 -30.62
C GLU A 29 -15.55 2.96 -31.60
N ASN A 30 -14.25 2.80 -31.29
CA ASN A 30 -13.14 3.22 -32.15
C ASN A 30 -12.68 2.07 -33.07
N ASN A 31 -12.88 2.22 -34.39
CA ASN A 31 -12.32 1.34 -35.42
C ASN A 31 -10.86 1.71 -35.78
N LEU A 32 -9.96 0.71 -35.76
CA LEU A 32 -8.60 0.79 -36.31
C LEU A 32 -8.62 0.70 -37.84
N PHE A 33 -7.79 1.50 -38.53
CA PHE A 33 -7.39 1.24 -39.92
C PHE A 33 -5.86 1.25 -40.09
N CYS A 34 -5.36 0.18 -40.71
CA CYS A 34 -3.98 -0.01 -41.17
C CYS A 34 -3.61 0.94 -42.32
N LYS A 35 -2.31 1.28 -42.42
CA LYS A 35 -1.70 1.98 -43.56
C LYS A 35 -1.13 0.99 -44.59
N GLU A 36 -1.54 1.16 -45.85
CA GLU A 36 -0.83 0.94 -47.12
C GLU A 36 -1.46 1.97 -48.08
N GLY A 37 -0.81 2.75 -48.93
CA GLY A 37 0.40 2.59 -49.73
C GLY A 37 0.04 3.08 -51.15
N ASP A 38 0.67 4.17 -51.59
CA ASP A 38 0.78 4.69 -52.97
C ASP A 38 -0.38 5.38 -53.74
N LYS A 39 -0.14 6.69 -53.94
CA LYS A 39 -0.11 7.51 -55.18
C LYS A 39 -1.17 7.37 -56.29
N CYS A 40 -1.59 8.58 -56.73
CA CYS A 40 -2.08 9.07 -58.04
C CYS A 40 -3.44 9.77 -57.84
N GLY A 41 -3.71 11.04 -58.18
CA GLY A 41 -3.07 12.03 -59.02
C GLY A 41 -4.18 12.74 -59.82
N PHE A 42 -4.34 14.06 -59.66
CA PHE A 42 -5.21 14.99 -60.43
C PHE A 42 -6.73 14.68 -60.41
N ASP A 43 -7.71 15.61 -60.47
CA ASP A 43 -7.77 16.90 -61.15
C ASP A 43 -8.89 17.80 -60.55
N LEU A 44 -8.78 19.11 -60.81
CA LEU A 44 -9.69 20.17 -60.39
C LEU A 44 -10.99 20.24 -61.23
N GLY A 45 -12.10 20.66 -60.63
CA GLY A 45 -13.32 21.03 -61.36
C GLY A 45 -14.38 21.73 -60.48
N GLN A 46 -14.72 22.95 -60.87
CA GLN A 46 -15.54 23.96 -60.17
C GLN A 46 -17.07 23.75 -60.22
N ASP A 47 -17.77 24.47 -59.32
CA ASP A 47 -19.11 25.07 -59.43
C ASP A 47 -20.35 24.16 -59.63
N SER A 48 -21.59 24.51 -59.28
CA SER A 48 -22.27 25.38 -58.31
C SER A 48 -23.78 25.13 -58.51
N THR A 49 -24.62 25.27 -57.46
CA THR A 49 -26.11 25.38 -57.48
C THR A 49 -26.95 24.14 -57.89
N SER A 50 -28.17 23.86 -57.45
CA SER A 50 -29.03 24.26 -56.32
C SER A 50 -30.24 23.31 -56.25
N HIS A 51 -30.71 23.05 -55.03
CA HIS A 51 -32.07 22.71 -54.57
C HIS A 51 -33.02 21.77 -55.35
N THR A 52 -33.48 20.72 -54.64
CA THR A 52 -34.93 20.47 -54.45
C THR A 52 -35.25 19.98 -53.04
N ARG A 53 -36.35 20.52 -52.49
CA ARG A 53 -36.96 20.25 -51.17
C ARG A 53 -37.63 18.88 -51.12
N THR A 54 -37.63 18.23 -49.96
CA THR A 54 -38.87 17.69 -49.36
C THR A 54 -38.79 17.73 -47.84
N GLY A 55 -39.79 18.33 -47.21
CA GLY A 55 -39.97 18.39 -45.76
C GLY A 55 -40.93 17.30 -45.29
N TRP A 56 -40.60 16.66 -44.18
CA TRP A 56 -41.54 15.92 -43.34
C TRP A 56 -41.65 16.62 -41.98
N SER A 57 -42.88 16.87 -41.57
CA SER A 57 -43.27 17.72 -40.44
C SER A 57 -42.89 17.14 -39.07
N ARG A 58 -42.33 18.00 -38.21
CA ARG A 58 -41.89 17.75 -36.81
C ARG A 58 -42.97 17.15 -35.89
N TYR A 59 -44.24 17.14 -36.27
CA TYR A 59 -45.33 16.66 -35.41
C TYR A 59 -45.52 15.14 -35.41
N SER A 60 -45.14 14.41 -36.47
CA SER A 60 -45.29 12.94 -36.52
C SER A 60 -44.16 12.19 -35.80
N LEU A 61 -42.94 12.77 -35.77
CA LEU A 61 -41.83 12.26 -34.97
C LEU A 61 -42.13 12.36 -33.47
N LYS A 62 -42.81 13.42 -33.03
CA LYS A 62 -43.07 13.69 -31.61
C LYS A 62 -43.92 12.61 -30.95
N ARG A 63 -44.99 12.13 -31.61
CA ARG A 63 -45.84 11.04 -31.06
C ARG A 63 -45.16 9.67 -31.07
N ARG A 64 -44.27 9.40 -32.03
CA ARG A 64 -43.50 8.14 -32.09
C ARG A 64 -42.38 8.12 -31.04
N VAL A 65 -41.72 9.27 -30.84
CA VAL A 65 -40.76 9.50 -29.76
C VAL A 65 -41.44 9.47 -28.40
N GLU A 66 -42.64 10.03 -28.23
CA GLU A 66 -43.37 9.99 -26.94
C GLU A 66 -43.88 8.59 -26.57
N LYS A 67 -44.29 7.77 -27.55
CA LYS A 67 -44.68 6.37 -27.31
C LYS A 67 -43.47 5.51 -26.93
N TYR A 68 -42.35 5.65 -27.65
CA TYR A 68 -41.07 5.03 -27.28
C TYR A 68 -40.54 5.55 -25.95
N GLN A 69 -40.66 6.85 -25.66
CA GLN A 69 -40.24 7.44 -24.38
C GLN A 69 -41.13 7.05 -23.21
N ARG A 70 -42.41 6.70 -23.42
CA ARG A 70 -43.28 6.17 -22.35
C ARG A 70 -42.97 4.71 -22.04
N GLU A 71 -42.77 3.88 -23.07
CA GLU A 71 -42.38 2.47 -22.90
C GLU A 71 -40.94 2.35 -22.37
N SER A 72 -40.00 3.20 -22.83
CA SER A 72 -38.63 3.27 -22.30
C SER A 72 -38.56 3.89 -20.90
N ARG A 73 -39.41 4.86 -20.53
CA ARG A 73 -39.43 5.42 -19.16
C ARG A 73 -39.88 4.39 -18.11
N TYR A 74 -40.75 3.46 -18.49
CA TYR A 74 -41.18 2.38 -17.59
C TYR A 74 -40.10 1.30 -17.41
N LEU A 75 -39.28 1.04 -18.44
CA LEU A 75 -38.16 0.08 -18.39
C LEU A 75 -36.87 0.67 -17.76
N LEU A 76 -36.65 1.99 -17.87
CA LEU A 76 -35.44 2.67 -17.39
C LEU A 76 -35.46 3.07 -15.90
N GLN A 77 -36.59 2.93 -15.22
CA GLN A 77 -36.70 3.19 -13.77
C GLN A 77 -36.34 1.98 -12.90
N GLN A 78 -36.10 0.80 -13.48
CA GLN A 78 -36.00 -0.44 -12.70
C GLN A 78 -34.77 -1.33 -12.98
N HIS A 79 -33.87 -1.00 -13.92
CA HIS A 79 -32.86 -1.96 -14.37
C HIS A 79 -31.40 -1.46 -14.33
N ARG A 80 -30.54 -2.30 -13.75
CA ARG A 80 -29.07 -2.26 -13.72
C ARG A 80 -28.51 -2.22 -15.15
N GLN A 81 -27.51 -1.37 -15.42
CA GLN A 81 -26.91 -1.21 -16.75
C GLN A 81 -25.42 -1.51 -16.75
N SER A 82 -24.96 -2.38 -17.65
CA SER A 82 -23.55 -2.74 -17.79
C SER A 82 -22.73 -1.56 -18.30
N LEU A 83 -21.66 -1.21 -17.55
CA LEU A 83 -20.66 -0.21 -17.94
C LEU A 83 -19.46 -0.87 -18.62
N ALA A 84 -19.10 -2.07 -18.17
CA ALA A 84 -18.10 -2.92 -18.81
C ALA A 84 -18.45 -4.38 -18.59
N TYR A 85 -18.24 -5.18 -19.64
CA TYR A 85 -18.43 -6.62 -19.62
C TYR A 85 -17.19 -7.29 -20.19
N ARG A 86 -16.75 -8.38 -19.56
CA ARG A 86 -15.64 -9.20 -20.04
C ARG A 86 -15.94 -10.68 -19.89
N GLU A 87 -15.65 -11.42 -20.95
CA GLU A 87 -15.75 -12.87 -20.97
C GLU A 87 -14.32 -13.47 -20.99
N LEU A 88 -14.00 -14.24 -19.96
CA LEU A 88 -12.73 -14.94 -19.78
C LEU A 88 -13.01 -16.44 -19.88
N GLN A 89 -12.80 -17.00 -21.07
CA GLN A 89 -13.24 -18.35 -21.44
C GLN A 89 -14.74 -18.55 -21.19
N ARG A 90 -15.13 -19.20 -20.08
CA ARG A 90 -16.54 -19.43 -19.68
C ARG A 90 -16.97 -18.58 -18.48
N ALA A 91 -16.04 -17.85 -17.87
CA ALA A 91 -16.35 -16.91 -16.80
C ALA A 91 -16.69 -15.53 -17.37
N LYS A 92 -17.66 -14.86 -16.77
CA LYS A 92 -18.22 -13.58 -17.21
C LYS A 92 -18.15 -12.60 -16.05
N ILE A 93 -17.53 -11.45 -16.29
CA ILE A 93 -17.41 -10.38 -15.32
C ILE A 93 -18.14 -9.16 -15.88
N ASP A 94 -19.10 -8.64 -15.13
CA ASP A 94 -19.95 -7.53 -15.51
C ASP A 94 -19.92 -6.46 -14.43
N CYS A 95 -19.35 -5.29 -14.73
CA CYS A 95 -19.43 -4.11 -13.89
C CYS A 95 -20.60 -3.25 -14.40
N SER A 96 -21.63 -3.12 -13.58
CA SER A 96 -22.82 -2.35 -13.92
C SER A 96 -23.04 -1.18 -12.97
N PHE A 97 -23.62 -0.11 -13.51
CA PHE A 97 -24.14 1.01 -12.76
C PHE A 97 -25.37 0.62 -11.94
N LEU A 98 -25.45 1.14 -10.71
CA LEU A 98 -26.62 0.98 -9.86
C LEU A 98 -27.52 2.24 -9.86
N PRO A 99 -28.87 2.07 -9.94
CA PRO A 99 -29.81 3.19 -10.02
C PRO A 99 -29.82 4.16 -8.83
N ASN A 100 -29.23 3.78 -7.69
CA ASN A 100 -29.15 4.61 -6.50
C ASN A 100 -27.99 5.63 -6.52
N SER A 101 -27.21 5.68 -7.61
CA SER A 101 -26.18 6.71 -7.78
C SER A 101 -26.82 8.08 -8.01
N GLN A 102 -26.25 9.13 -7.41
CA GLN A 102 -26.89 10.44 -7.34
C GLN A 102 -25.91 11.61 -7.40
N TRP A 103 -26.35 12.70 -8.02
CA TRP A 103 -25.66 13.99 -8.04
C TRP A 103 -25.95 14.76 -6.75
N GLY A 104 -25.00 15.55 -6.31
CA GLY A 104 -25.14 16.40 -5.14
C GLY A 104 -23.95 17.33 -4.96
N VAL A 105 -23.68 17.71 -3.73
CA VAL A 105 -22.53 18.54 -3.36
C VAL A 105 -21.84 18.00 -2.10
N ILE A 106 -20.54 18.28 -1.96
CA ILE A 106 -19.73 17.89 -0.81
C ILE A 106 -18.87 19.06 -0.31
N GLY A 107 -18.52 19.06 0.98
CA GLY A 107 -17.68 20.08 1.60
C GLY A 107 -18.47 21.18 2.32
N GLN A 108 -17.78 21.92 3.18
CA GLN A 108 -18.30 23.13 3.82
C GLN A 108 -17.99 24.35 2.94
N ALA A 109 -18.90 25.34 2.92
CA ALA A 109 -19.00 26.38 1.90
C ALA A 109 -17.67 26.97 1.38
N PRO A 110 -17.47 27.07 0.04
CA PRO A 110 -18.41 26.69 -1.01
C PRO A 110 -18.48 25.17 -1.20
N SER A 111 -19.70 24.61 -1.25
CA SER A 111 -19.91 23.19 -1.51
C SER A 111 -19.58 22.88 -2.97
N LEU A 112 -18.83 21.81 -3.20
CA LEU A 112 -18.32 21.43 -4.51
C LEU A 112 -19.27 20.41 -5.15
N PRO A 113 -19.65 20.56 -6.44
CA PRO A 113 -20.47 19.59 -7.14
C PRO A 113 -19.80 18.21 -7.14
N ALA A 114 -20.58 17.19 -6.81
CA ALA A 114 -20.09 15.84 -6.66
C ALA A 114 -21.11 14.80 -7.14
N TRP A 115 -20.59 13.65 -7.53
CA TRP A 115 -21.36 12.49 -7.98
C TRP A 115 -21.03 11.29 -7.10
N LEU A 116 -22.03 10.77 -6.39
CA LEU A 116 -21.95 9.48 -5.73
C LEU A 116 -22.32 8.39 -6.73
N LEU A 117 -21.33 7.62 -7.15
CA LEU A 117 -21.44 6.54 -8.12
C LEU A 117 -21.41 5.20 -7.40
N TYR A 118 -22.50 4.43 -7.49
CA TYR A 118 -22.58 3.04 -7.04
C TYR A 118 -22.45 2.08 -8.22
N LEU A 119 -21.65 1.04 -8.03
CA LEU A 119 -21.36 0.01 -9.00
C LEU A 119 -21.65 -1.37 -8.41
N ASP A 120 -21.94 -2.33 -9.27
CA ASP A 120 -22.12 -3.73 -8.91
C ASP A 120 -21.28 -4.59 -9.86
N LEU A 121 -20.30 -5.28 -9.30
CA LEU A 121 -19.44 -6.21 -10.00
C LEU A 121 -20.02 -7.63 -9.86
N LYS A 122 -20.60 -8.15 -10.93
CA LYS A 122 -21.10 -9.52 -10.97
C LYS A 122 -20.14 -10.44 -11.69
N ILE A 123 -19.96 -11.60 -11.09
CA ILE A 123 -19.11 -12.66 -11.60
C ILE A 123 -19.97 -13.90 -11.78
N SER A 124 -20.01 -14.43 -13.00
CA SER A 124 -20.79 -15.60 -13.38
C SER A 124 -19.86 -16.60 -14.05
N GLN A 125 -19.73 -17.80 -13.50
CA GLN A 125 -18.82 -18.82 -14.02
C GLN A 125 -19.35 -20.24 -13.77
N PRO A 126 -19.06 -21.23 -14.63
CA PRO A 126 -19.41 -22.63 -14.41
C PRO A 126 -18.46 -23.31 -13.40
N ARG A 127 -18.87 -24.44 -12.83
CA ARG A 127 -18.09 -25.17 -11.80
C ARG A 127 -16.68 -25.59 -12.23
N GLU A 128 -16.44 -25.73 -13.53
CA GLU A 128 -15.19 -26.20 -14.13
C GLU A 128 -14.21 -25.06 -14.46
N CYS A 129 -14.57 -23.81 -14.16
CA CYS A 129 -13.82 -22.62 -14.54
C CYS A 129 -13.98 -21.57 -13.44
N THR A 130 -12.97 -21.44 -12.59
CA THR A 130 -13.02 -20.60 -11.40
C THR A 130 -12.13 -19.37 -11.56
N LEU A 131 -12.64 -18.17 -11.32
CA LEU A 131 -11.82 -16.96 -11.28
C LEU A 131 -11.04 -16.89 -9.97
N SER A 132 -9.71 -16.88 -10.08
CA SER A 132 -8.79 -16.66 -8.95
C SER A 132 -8.82 -15.21 -8.47
N ASN A 133 -8.91 -14.26 -9.41
CA ASN A 133 -9.02 -12.84 -9.10
C ASN A 133 -9.87 -12.08 -10.14
N ALA A 134 -10.33 -10.89 -9.75
CA ALA A 134 -10.94 -9.93 -10.65
C ALA A 134 -10.45 -8.51 -10.29
N LYS A 135 -10.09 -7.73 -11.31
CA LYS A 135 -9.74 -6.31 -11.16
C LYS A 135 -10.72 -5.45 -11.92
N VAL A 136 -11.28 -4.43 -11.26
CA VAL A 136 -12.08 -3.38 -11.88
C VAL A 136 -11.34 -2.06 -11.74
N GLU A 137 -11.09 -1.40 -12.85
CA GLU A 137 -10.45 -0.09 -12.91
C GLU A 137 -11.43 0.91 -13.53
N VAL A 138 -11.60 2.07 -12.87
CA VAL A 138 -12.42 3.18 -13.34
C VAL A 138 -11.54 4.43 -13.39
N ASN A 139 -11.41 5.02 -14.58
CA ASN A 139 -10.63 6.23 -14.80
C ASN A 139 -11.52 7.39 -15.22
N PHE A 140 -11.12 8.61 -14.85
CA PHE A 140 -11.73 9.86 -15.27
C PHE A 140 -10.68 10.72 -15.99
N PRO A 141 -10.37 10.43 -17.27
CA PRO A 141 -9.32 11.15 -17.97
C PRO A 141 -9.70 12.63 -18.18
N PRO A 142 -8.72 13.56 -18.15
CA PRO A 142 -8.98 14.95 -18.47
C PRO A 142 -9.39 15.10 -19.95
N LEU A 143 -10.38 15.93 -20.22
CA LEU A 143 -10.75 16.29 -21.59
C LEU A 143 -9.62 17.15 -22.19
N LYS A 144 -8.93 16.64 -23.21
CA LYS A 144 -7.93 17.41 -23.95
C LYS A 144 -8.65 18.45 -24.82
N ASN A 145 -8.69 19.71 -24.37
CA ASN A 145 -9.18 20.81 -25.20
C ASN A 145 -8.26 20.98 -26.41
N GLN A 146 -8.77 20.70 -27.62
CA GLN A 146 -8.02 20.79 -28.88
C GLN A 146 -7.73 22.23 -29.34
N ASN A 147 -8.09 23.26 -28.59
CA ASN A 147 -7.80 24.65 -28.92
C ASN A 147 -7.22 25.38 -27.70
N GLN A 148 -5.92 25.23 -27.47
CA GLN A 148 -5.20 26.11 -26.54
C GLN A 148 -4.89 27.42 -27.25
N ASN A 149 -5.79 28.38 -27.10
CA ASN A 149 -5.44 29.79 -27.08
C ASN A 149 -6.30 30.47 -26.00
N GLN A 150 -5.61 31.12 -25.05
CA GLN A 150 -6.07 32.08 -24.04
C GLN A 150 -6.27 31.58 -22.60
N ASN A 151 -5.57 32.31 -21.72
CA ASN A 151 -5.63 32.35 -20.26
C ASN A 151 -7.06 32.26 -19.71
N THR A 152 -7.45 31.06 -19.30
CA THR A 152 -8.57 30.82 -18.40
C THR A 152 -8.11 29.84 -17.32
N SER A 153 -8.59 30.04 -16.09
CA SER A 153 -8.27 29.23 -14.91
C SER A 153 -8.21 27.74 -15.27
N ALA A 154 -7.11 27.06 -14.91
CA ALA A 154 -6.90 25.65 -15.25
C ALA A 154 -8.07 24.81 -14.73
N GLU A 155 -8.91 24.33 -15.65
CA GLU A 155 -10.08 23.51 -15.34
C GLU A 155 -9.60 22.16 -14.79
N LEU A 156 -9.97 21.87 -13.55
CA LEU A 156 -9.45 20.71 -12.85
C LEU A 156 -10.19 19.42 -13.24
N GLY A 157 -11.33 19.47 -13.93
CA GLY A 157 -12.04 18.26 -14.37
C GLY A 157 -12.51 17.34 -13.21
N PRO A 158 -12.93 16.09 -13.49
CA PRO A 158 -13.43 15.16 -12.48
C PRO A 158 -12.32 14.60 -11.58
N ILE A 159 -12.50 14.67 -10.26
CA ILE A 159 -11.53 14.23 -9.25
C ILE A 159 -12.18 13.19 -8.34
N ILE A 160 -11.51 12.07 -8.11
CA ILE A 160 -11.94 11.07 -7.14
C ILE A 160 -11.58 11.58 -5.74
N THR A 161 -12.57 11.65 -4.85
CA THR A 161 -12.36 12.01 -3.45
C THR A 161 -11.90 10.79 -2.63
N ASP A 162 -11.50 11.01 -1.38
CA ASP A 162 -11.15 9.91 -0.47
C ASP A 162 -12.37 9.05 -0.05
N TYR A 163 -13.57 9.47 -0.42
CA TYR A 163 -14.81 8.73 -0.14
C TYR A 163 -15.08 7.70 -1.26
N PHE A 164 -14.63 6.47 -1.04
CA PHE A 164 -14.94 5.31 -1.87
C PHE A 164 -14.93 4.04 -1.01
N GLY A 165 -15.59 2.99 -1.48
CA GLY A 165 -15.76 1.75 -0.73
C GLY A 165 -16.09 0.55 -1.62
N PRO A 166 -15.83 -0.67 -1.15
CA PRO A 166 -15.03 -0.97 0.03
C PRO A 166 -13.53 -0.69 -0.23
N GLN A 167 -12.83 -0.15 0.77
CA GLN A 167 -11.39 0.07 0.74
C GLN A 167 -10.66 -1.22 1.10
N VAL A 168 -11.11 -1.93 2.13
CA VAL A 168 -10.55 -3.22 2.54
C VAL A 168 -11.65 -4.14 3.08
N ILE A 169 -11.74 -5.34 2.52
CA ILE A 169 -12.42 -6.49 3.11
C ILE A 169 -11.39 -7.62 3.15
N ASP A 170 -10.95 -8.04 4.33
CA ASP A 170 -9.99 -9.14 4.52
C ASP A 170 -10.70 -10.35 5.14
N GLN A 171 -10.14 -11.54 4.92
CA GLN A 171 -10.58 -12.83 5.51
C GLN A 171 -10.54 -12.84 7.05
N ARG A 172 -10.03 -11.78 7.69
CA ARG A 172 -9.88 -11.60 9.14
C ARG A 172 -10.83 -10.57 9.77
N CYS A 173 -11.58 -9.78 9.00
CA CYS A 173 -12.35 -8.65 9.54
C CYS A 173 -13.84 -8.94 9.74
N ILE A 174 -14.24 -9.23 10.99
CA ILE A 174 -15.41 -8.61 11.66
C ILE A 174 -15.09 -8.57 13.17
N THR A 175 -14.79 -7.38 13.71
CA THR A 175 -14.87 -7.10 15.15
C THR A 175 -15.53 -5.74 15.37
N ASP A 176 -16.68 -5.79 16.03
CA ASP A 176 -17.35 -4.79 16.87
C ASP A 176 -17.95 -3.52 16.24
N TYR A 177 -19.26 -3.61 15.97
CA TYR A 177 -20.19 -2.47 16.10
C TYR A 177 -21.18 -2.76 17.24
N GLU A 178 -21.28 -1.77 18.14
CA GLU A 178 -22.19 -1.59 19.29
C GLU A 178 -21.80 -2.18 20.66
N ASN A 179 -21.38 -1.29 21.57
CA ASN A 179 -22.32 -0.69 22.53
C ASN A 179 -21.68 0.50 23.27
N GLY A 180 -22.12 1.71 22.93
CA GLY A 180 -22.04 2.85 23.83
C GLY A 180 -23.38 3.03 24.53
N LEU A 181 -23.42 2.91 25.86
CA LEU A 181 -24.42 3.58 26.68
C LEU A 181 -23.81 4.00 28.03
N PHE A 182 -24.17 5.21 28.40
CA PHE A 182 -23.77 6.01 29.55
C PHE A 182 -24.10 5.34 30.89
N GLY A 183 -23.29 5.64 31.92
CA GLY A 183 -23.60 5.30 33.31
C GLY A 183 -22.50 5.74 34.27
N SER A 184 -22.55 7.00 34.68
CA SER A 184 -21.70 7.69 35.64
C SER A 184 -21.76 7.15 37.09
N ASN A 185 -20.56 7.08 37.73
CA ASN A 185 -20.23 7.37 39.16
C ASN A 185 -20.76 6.45 40.30
N PRO A 186 -20.26 6.56 41.57
CA PRO A 186 -18.90 6.71 42.12
C PRO A 186 -18.64 5.74 43.32
N MET A 187 -17.63 6.02 44.15
CA MET A 187 -17.15 5.31 45.36
C MET A 187 -18.19 4.94 46.46
N TYR A 188 -17.83 3.85 47.18
CA TYR A 188 -17.98 3.52 48.63
C TYR A 188 -19.30 3.07 49.28
N ASN A 189 -19.12 1.98 50.07
CA ASN A 189 -19.73 1.54 51.34
C ASN A 189 -20.89 0.52 51.42
N ASP A 190 -20.56 -0.55 52.16
CA ASP A 190 -21.28 -1.27 53.24
C ASP A 190 -22.53 -2.13 53.00
N SER A 191 -22.35 -3.43 53.31
CA SER A 191 -23.15 -4.28 54.21
C SER A 191 -24.68 -4.44 54.03
N LEU A 192 -25.13 -5.67 53.64
CA LEU A 192 -26.05 -6.58 54.39
C LEU A 192 -26.87 -7.54 53.50
N ASN A 193 -26.79 -8.83 53.83
CA ASN A 193 -27.78 -9.93 53.82
C ASN A 193 -28.94 -10.01 52.78
N GLY A 194 -29.07 -11.20 52.16
CA GLY A 194 -30.37 -11.90 52.02
C GLY A 194 -30.79 -12.30 50.59
N PRO A 195 -31.23 -13.55 50.33
CA PRO A 195 -31.39 -14.12 48.98
C PRO A 195 -32.85 -14.15 48.48
N MET A 196 -33.06 -14.02 47.16
CA MET A 196 -33.89 -14.90 46.31
C MET A 196 -34.10 -14.31 44.91
N GLY A 197 -34.33 -15.22 43.97
CA GLY A 197 -34.32 -15.01 42.52
C GLY A 197 -35.32 -14.00 41.98
N ASN A 198 -35.01 -13.50 40.78
CA ASN A 198 -35.98 -13.42 39.72
C ASN A 198 -35.28 -13.52 38.36
N ASP A 199 -35.86 -14.36 37.52
CA ASP A 199 -35.51 -14.61 36.14
C ASP A 199 -35.45 -13.30 35.35
N THR A 200 -34.33 -13.09 34.67
CA THR A 200 -34.28 -12.22 33.49
C THR A 200 -33.52 -12.99 32.42
N GLU A 201 -34.27 -13.53 31.46
CA GLU A 201 -33.73 -14.06 30.21
C GLU A 201 -32.93 -12.96 29.50
N GLN A 202 -31.61 -12.95 29.71
CA GLN A 202 -30.70 -12.28 28.80
C GLN A 202 -30.54 -13.19 27.58
N SER A 203 -31.34 -12.91 26.54
CA SER A 203 -31.11 -13.46 25.21
C SER A 203 -29.79 -12.90 24.66
N SER A 204 -28.69 -13.59 24.97
CA SER A 204 -27.38 -13.36 24.37
C SER A 204 -27.48 -13.65 22.87
N HIS A 205 -27.74 -12.63 22.07
CA HIS A 205 -27.59 -12.71 20.62
C HIS A 205 -26.09 -12.88 20.32
N ARG A 206 -25.60 -14.12 20.28
CA ARG A 206 -24.31 -14.44 19.67
C ARG A 206 -24.41 -14.10 18.18
N ARG A 207 -23.92 -12.93 17.81
CA ARG A 207 -23.78 -12.53 16.40
C ARG A 207 -22.73 -13.47 15.77
N MET A 208 -23.18 -14.33 14.86
CA MET A 208 -22.31 -15.20 14.07
C MET A 208 -21.36 -14.31 13.26
N VAL A 209 -20.06 -14.41 13.54
CA VAL A 209 -19.00 -13.76 12.75
C VAL A 209 -18.75 -14.65 11.54
N VAL A 210 -19.37 -14.33 10.40
CA VAL A 210 -19.08 -14.99 9.13
C VAL A 210 -17.81 -14.40 8.55
N LYS A 211 -16.80 -15.24 8.35
CA LYS A 211 -15.55 -14.84 7.70
C LYS A 211 -15.65 -15.13 6.20
N PRO A 212 -15.61 -14.12 5.33
CA PRO A 212 -15.59 -14.37 3.90
C PRO A 212 -14.26 -15.01 3.50
N GLU A 213 -14.31 -16.01 2.61
CA GLU A 213 -13.12 -16.65 2.03
C GLU A 213 -12.48 -15.80 0.91
N TRP A 214 -13.09 -14.67 0.55
CA TRP A 214 -12.61 -13.70 -0.43
C TRP A 214 -12.15 -12.40 0.22
N ALA A 215 -11.29 -11.67 -0.47
CA ALA A 215 -10.81 -10.36 -0.03
C ALA A 215 -10.98 -9.29 -1.13
N VAL A 216 -11.15 -8.04 -0.74
CA VAL A 216 -11.23 -6.89 -1.65
C VAL A 216 -10.34 -5.76 -1.16
N ARG A 217 -9.60 -5.14 -2.09
CA ARG A 217 -8.81 -3.93 -1.84
C ARG A 217 -9.13 -2.87 -2.88
N GLY A 218 -9.53 -1.68 -2.41
CA GLY A 218 -9.79 -0.49 -3.22
C GLY A 218 -8.67 0.54 -3.04
N CYS A 219 -8.10 1.03 -4.14
CA CYS A 219 -7.08 2.09 -4.12
C CYS A 219 -7.39 3.15 -5.19
N SER A 220 -7.18 4.43 -4.87
CA SER A 220 -7.24 5.52 -5.85
C SER A 220 -5.83 6.02 -6.19
N TRP A 221 -5.64 6.48 -7.42
CA TRP A 221 -4.35 6.86 -7.99
C TRP A 221 -4.48 8.12 -8.88
N PRO A 222 -3.41 8.92 -9.02
CA PRO A 222 -3.30 9.87 -10.12
C PRO A 222 -3.17 9.13 -11.48
N ILE A 223 -3.63 9.75 -12.56
CA ILE A 223 -3.47 9.20 -13.92
C ILE A 223 -2.08 9.55 -14.45
N ILE A 224 -1.39 8.55 -15.03
CA ILE A 224 -0.07 8.72 -15.64
C ILE A 224 -0.15 9.71 -16.80
N GLY A 225 0.63 10.80 -16.72
CA GLY A 225 0.63 11.89 -17.71
C GLY A 225 -0.23 13.10 -17.33
N ASP A 226 -0.93 13.05 -16.19
CA ASP A 226 -1.53 14.21 -15.54
C ASP A 226 -0.61 14.72 -14.42
N ASN A 227 -0.06 15.92 -14.61
CA ASN A 227 0.88 16.55 -13.65
C ASN A 227 0.18 17.24 -12.48
N SER A 228 -1.16 17.20 -12.39
CA SER A 228 -1.91 17.83 -11.30
C SER A 228 -1.78 17.11 -9.96
N GLY A 229 -1.33 15.85 -9.96
CA GLY A 229 -1.27 15.00 -8.76
C GLY A 229 -2.65 14.59 -8.23
N LEU A 230 -3.73 14.95 -8.93
CA LEU A 230 -5.10 14.66 -8.52
C LEU A 230 -5.46 13.21 -8.79
N HIS A 231 -6.15 12.59 -7.84
CA HIS A 231 -6.61 11.21 -7.97
C HIS A 231 -7.76 11.15 -8.98
N ARG A 232 -7.57 10.37 -10.05
CA ARG A 232 -8.55 10.23 -11.15
C ARG A 232 -8.73 8.80 -11.62
N ARG A 233 -8.03 7.85 -11.02
CA ARG A 233 -8.17 6.43 -11.24
C ARG A 233 -8.53 5.75 -9.93
N ILE A 234 -9.47 4.83 -9.95
CA ILE A 234 -9.74 3.92 -8.84
C ILE A 234 -9.68 2.48 -9.32
N GLU A 235 -9.13 1.62 -8.48
CA GLU A 235 -8.95 0.20 -8.74
C GLU A 235 -9.47 -0.61 -7.57
N TRP A 236 -10.34 -1.58 -7.86
CA TRP A 236 -10.72 -2.63 -6.91
C TRP A 236 -10.15 -3.96 -7.36
N LEU A 237 -9.34 -4.58 -6.50
CA LEU A 237 -8.81 -5.93 -6.67
C LEU A 237 -9.59 -6.88 -5.76
N VAL A 238 -10.13 -7.95 -6.35
CA VAL A 238 -10.89 -9.00 -5.67
C VAL A 238 -10.08 -10.28 -5.74
N ASP A 239 -9.67 -10.80 -4.59
CA ASP A 239 -8.99 -12.08 -4.43
C ASP A 239 -10.02 -13.17 -4.07
N ASP A 240 -9.85 -14.38 -4.61
CA ASP A 240 -10.78 -15.51 -4.48
C ASP A 240 -12.22 -15.17 -4.93
N ALA A 241 -12.30 -14.48 -6.07
CA ALA A 241 -13.52 -13.93 -6.67
C ALA A 241 -14.66 -14.94 -6.87
N VAL A 242 -14.37 -16.24 -6.89
CA VAL A 242 -15.38 -17.32 -6.90
C VAL A 242 -16.37 -17.22 -5.75
N SER A 243 -15.87 -16.96 -4.55
CA SER A 243 -16.68 -17.04 -3.33
C SER A 243 -17.43 -15.73 -3.04
N CYS A 244 -17.17 -14.64 -3.78
CA CYS A 244 -17.73 -13.33 -3.45
C CYS A 244 -19.19 -13.13 -3.85
N GLY A 245 -19.77 -13.96 -4.74
CA GLY A 245 -21.19 -13.86 -5.14
C GLY A 245 -21.60 -12.49 -5.74
N GLY A 246 -20.62 -11.70 -6.17
CA GLY A 246 -20.74 -10.33 -6.68
C GLY A 246 -20.67 -9.24 -5.61
N LEU A 247 -20.10 -8.09 -5.97
CA LEU A 247 -19.63 -7.04 -5.06
C LEU A 247 -20.27 -5.67 -5.36
N ARG A 248 -20.76 -5.00 -4.31
CA ARG A 248 -21.16 -3.60 -4.38
C ARG A 248 -19.97 -2.70 -4.14
N LEU A 249 -19.72 -1.78 -5.06
CA LEU A 249 -18.66 -0.79 -4.97
C LEU A 249 -19.28 0.61 -5.03
N GLY A 250 -18.54 1.62 -4.58
CA GLY A 250 -18.97 3.00 -4.71
C GLY A 250 -17.83 3.99 -4.55
N LEU A 251 -18.00 5.16 -5.15
CA LEU A 251 -17.06 6.26 -5.07
C LEU A 251 -17.77 7.60 -5.18
N VAL A 252 -17.14 8.64 -4.65
CA VAL A 252 -17.56 10.03 -4.84
C VAL A 252 -16.56 10.76 -5.72
N VAL A 253 -17.08 11.34 -6.81
CA VAL A 253 -16.31 12.10 -7.79
C VAL A 253 -16.72 13.57 -7.72
N GLN A 254 -15.79 14.46 -7.39
CA GLN A 254 -15.98 15.90 -7.49
C GLN A 254 -15.83 16.35 -8.94
N HIS A 255 -16.62 17.33 -9.40
CA HIS A 255 -16.55 17.83 -10.77
C HIS A 255 -16.97 19.30 -10.88
N GLU A 256 -16.70 19.92 -12.03
CA GLU A 256 -16.97 21.34 -12.30
C GLU A 256 -18.25 21.55 -13.13
N MET A 257 -19.24 20.67 -12.97
CA MET A 257 -20.51 20.69 -13.75
C MET A 257 -20.37 20.60 -15.28
N LYS A 258 -19.20 20.21 -15.79
CA LYS A 258 -18.96 19.98 -17.22
C LYS A 258 -19.06 18.50 -17.57
N PRO A 259 -19.43 18.15 -18.82
CA PRO A 259 -19.31 16.78 -19.29
C PRO A 259 -17.88 16.26 -19.10
N PHE A 260 -17.74 14.99 -18.71
CA PHE A 260 -16.45 14.34 -18.57
C PHE A 260 -16.50 12.88 -19.03
N LEU A 261 -15.33 12.33 -19.35
CA LEU A 261 -15.19 10.93 -19.74
C LEU A 261 -14.99 10.06 -18.51
N ILE A 262 -15.51 8.85 -18.60
CA ILE A 262 -15.24 7.75 -17.68
C ILE A 262 -14.84 6.54 -18.51
N ASP A 263 -13.72 5.93 -18.12
CA ASP A 263 -13.19 4.73 -18.74
C ASP A 263 -13.27 3.58 -17.73
N VAL A 264 -13.98 2.51 -18.08
CA VAL A 264 -14.05 1.32 -17.23
C VAL A 264 -13.30 0.17 -17.90
N ARG A 265 -12.44 -0.49 -17.13
CA ARG A 265 -11.67 -1.65 -17.54
C ARG A 265 -11.85 -2.78 -16.53
N ILE A 266 -12.04 -3.99 -17.03
CA ILE A 266 -12.16 -5.19 -16.22
C ILE A 266 -11.06 -6.15 -16.66
N ASP A 267 -10.32 -6.71 -15.71
CA ASP A 267 -9.35 -7.79 -15.90
C ASP A 267 -9.64 -8.93 -14.89
N GLY A 268 -9.10 -10.13 -15.13
CA GLY A 268 -9.23 -11.27 -14.22
C GLY A 268 -8.46 -12.48 -14.69
N GLU A 269 -8.16 -13.39 -13.77
CA GLU A 269 -7.36 -14.60 -13.98
C GLU A 269 -8.13 -15.85 -13.49
N LEU A 270 -8.06 -16.95 -14.24
CA LEU A 270 -8.68 -18.23 -13.89
C LEU A 270 -7.74 -19.09 -13.02
N GLN A 271 -8.29 -19.85 -12.07
CA GLN A 271 -7.55 -20.86 -11.30
C GLN A 271 -7.18 -22.03 -12.23
N ASP A 272 -5.97 -22.56 -12.05
CA ASP A 272 -5.44 -23.68 -12.82
C ASP A 272 -5.73 -25.01 -12.08
N GLU A 273 -6.74 -25.76 -12.51
CA GLU A 273 -6.95 -27.12 -12.02
C GLU A 273 -6.10 -28.11 -12.83
N GLY A 274 -5.13 -28.72 -12.14
CA GLY A 274 -4.19 -29.66 -12.72
C GLY A 274 -4.86 -30.80 -13.49
N PHE A 275 -4.27 -31.09 -14.66
CA PHE A 275 -4.60 -32.15 -15.64
C PHE A 275 -5.76 -31.85 -16.62
N LYS A 276 -5.46 -31.02 -17.62
CA LYS A 276 -5.53 -31.43 -19.05
C LYS A 276 -4.82 -30.41 -19.92
N LYS A 277 -3.96 -30.91 -20.82
CA LYS A 277 -3.34 -30.15 -21.91
C LYS A 277 -4.40 -29.39 -22.71
N PHE A 278 -4.56 -28.09 -22.43
CA PHE A 278 -4.98 -27.12 -23.42
C PHE A 278 -4.00 -25.96 -23.39
N ARG A 279 -3.14 -25.97 -24.40
CA ARG A 279 -2.28 -24.86 -24.77
C ARG A 279 -3.19 -23.70 -25.17
N PHE A 280 -3.35 -22.68 -24.34
CA PHE A 280 -3.91 -21.41 -24.79
C PHE A 280 -2.90 -20.28 -24.69
N VAL A 281 -2.55 -19.87 -25.90
CA VAL A 281 -1.95 -18.62 -26.38
C VAL A 281 -1.83 -17.54 -25.32
N ARG A 282 -0.58 -17.12 -25.09
CA ARG A 282 -0.19 -15.76 -24.65
C ARG A 282 -1.30 -14.78 -24.99
N SER A 283 -1.97 -14.18 -24.00
CA SER A 283 -2.65 -12.92 -24.28
C SER A 283 -1.56 -11.97 -24.77
N LEU A 284 -1.55 -11.78 -26.08
CA LEU A 284 -0.65 -10.89 -26.77
C LEU A 284 -0.74 -9.52 -26.12
N LYS A 285 0.37 -8.79 -26.16
CA LYS A 285 0.35 -7.32 -26.22
C LYS A 285 -0.83 -6.88 -27.11
N GLN A 286 -1.92 -6.44 -26.50
CA GLN A 286 -3.02 -5.76 -27.19
C GLN A 286 -3.24 -4.45 -26.44
N GLY A 287 -2.75 -3.37 -27.05
CA GLY A 287 -3.06 -2.02 -26.60
C GLY A 287 -4.55 -1.72 -26.72
N ASN A 288 -5.04 -0.81 -25.87
CA ASN A 288 -6.32 -0.09 -25.93
C ASN A 288 -7.65 -0.86 -26.19
N ALA A 289 -7.67 -2.17 -26.43
CA ALA A 289 -8.85 -2.87 -26.93
C ALA A 289 -9.91 -3.25 -25.87
N ASN A 290 -9.60 -3.12 -24.57
CA ASN A 290 -10.47 -3.61 -23.47
C ASN A 290 -11.00 -2.50 -22.55
N ARG A 291 -11.04 -1.26 -23.05
CA ARG A 291 -11.46 -0.09 -22.27
C ARG A 291 -12.72 0.50 -22.88
N ILE A 292 -13.81 0.53 -22.10
CA ILE A 292 -15.06 1.16 -22.52
C ILE A 292 -15.08 2.57 -21.99
N SER A 293 -15.11 3.54 -22.90
CA SER A 293 -15.17 4.97 -22.61
C SER A 293 -16.58 5.48 -22.88
N PHE A 294 -17.15 6.23 -21.96
CA PHE A 294 -18.42 6.90 -22.17
C PHE A 294 -18.41 8.31 -21.58
N MET A 295 -19.17 9.20 -22.21
CA MET A 295 -19.28 10.58 -21.77
C MET A 295 -20.45 10.72 -20.79
N VAL A 296 -20.18 11.33 -19.64
CA VAL A 296 -21.16 11.62 -18.59
C VAL A 296 -21.41 13.12 -18.57
N THR A 297 -22.68 13.52 -18.60
CA THR A 297 -23.09 14.92 -18.45
C THR A 297 -23.68 15.13 -17.06
N PRO A 298 -23.06 15.93 -16.18
CA PRO A 298 -23.59 16.22 -14.85
C PRO A 298 -24.99 16.82 -14.88
N ALA A 299 -25.86 16.35 -13.99
CA ALA A 299 -27.19 16.94 -13.79
C ALA A 299 -27.15 17.97 -12.66
N GLY A 300 -27.80 19.13 -12.86
CA GLY A 300 -27.73 20.30 -11.97
C GLY A 300 -28.44 20.20 -10.62
N ASN A 301 -28.53 19.02 -10.00
CA ASN A 301 -29.17 18.88 -8.69
C ASN A 301 -28.19 19.22 -7.55
N HIS A 302 -28.09 20.52 -7.23
CA HIS A 302 -27.15 21.05 -6.25
C HIS A 302 -27.71 21.14 -4.81
N GLN A 303 -28.92 20.62 -4.55
CA GLN A 303 -29.56 20.73 -3.23
C GLN A 303 -29.19 19.58 -2.28
N PHE A 304 -28.77 18.44 -2.81
CA PHE A 304 -28.54 17.24 -2.00
C PHE A 304 -27.09 17.18 -1.49
N ARG A 305 -26.93 17.16 -0.16
CA ARG A 305 -25.62 17.05 0.51
C ARG A 305 -25.19 15.59 0.56
N LEU A 306 -24.03 15.28 0.01
CA LEU A 306 -23.49 13.92 0.00
C LEU A 306 -22.61 13.61 1.22
N ASP A 307 -22.19 14.61 2.00
CA ASP A 307 -21.17 14.47 3.06
C ASP A 307 -21.45 13.30 4.03
N LYS A 308 -22.70 13.20 4.51
CA LYS A 308 -23.08 12.15 5.47
C LYS A 308 -23.00 10.74 4.86
N ILE A 309 -23.42 10.60 3.60
CA ILE A 309 -23.39 9.31 2.89
C ILE A 309 -21.94 8.98 2.49
N ALA A 310 -21.20 9.96 2.00
CA ALA A 310 -19.80 9.83 1.59
C ALA A 310 -18.90 9.39 2.75
N SER A 311 -19.05 10.02 3.93
CA SER A 311 -18.25 9.70 5.12
C SER A 311 -18.44 8.27 5.66
N ASN A 312 -19.59 7.63 5.38
CA ASN A 312 -19.88 6.26 5.81
C ASN A 312 -19.82 5.25 4.65
N LEU A 313 -19.51 5.71 3.43
CA LEU A 313 -19.63 4.92 2.20
C LEU A 313 -18.83 3.62 2.26
N ASP A 314 -17.61 3.68 2.78
CA ASP A 314 -16.74 2.51 2.96
C ASP A 314 -17.33 1.49 3.94
N ALA A 315 -17.70 1.96 5.14
CA ALA A 315 -18.26 1.11 6.19
C ALA A 315 -19.59 0.47 5.75
N ASP A 316 -20.47 1.24 5.10
CA ASP A 316 -21.77 0.78 4.63
C ASP A 316 -21.63 -0.30 3.54
N LEU A 317 -20.76 -0.07 2.55
CA LEU A 317 -20.52 -1.04 1.47
C LEU A 317 -19.78 -2.28 1.97
N THR A 318 -18.84 -2.12 2.89
CA THR A 318 -18.14 -3.24 3.55
C THR A 318 -19.14 -4.12 4.29
N MET A 319 -19.98 -3.53 5.15
CA MET A 319 -21.01 -4.26 5.89
C MET A 319 -22.03 -4.93 4.97
N LEU A 320 -22.46 -4.25 3.91
CA LEU A 320 -23.41 -4.78 2.92
C LEU A 320 -22.86 -6.02 2.20
N ASN A 321 -21.61 -5.96 1.76
CA ASN A 321 -20.98 -7.07 1.04
C ASN A 321 -20.74 -8.28 1.94
N ILE A 322 -20.35 -8.06 3.20
CA ILE A 322 -20.18 -9.14 4.20
C ILE A 322 -21.52 -9.79 4.54
N THR A 323 -22.56 -8.99 4.83
CA THR A 323 -23.87 -9.49 5.23
C THR A 323 -24.55 -10.29 4.11
N LYS A 324 -24.41 -9.84 2.86
CA LYS A 324 -24.90 -10.55 1.68
C LYS A 324 -24.30 -11.96 1.57
N TYR A 325 -23.01 -12.11 1.88
CA TYR A 325 -22.31 -13.40 1.87
C TYR A 325 -22.75 -14.32 3.02
N ALA A 326 -22.92 -13.77 4.24
CA ALA A 326 -23.40 -14.53 5.40
C ALA A 326 -24.73 -15.25 5.12
N ASN A 327 -25.69 -14.57 4.50
CA ASN A 327 -27.00 -15.14 4.18
C ASN A 327 -26.96 -16.23 3.09
N THR A 328 -25.88 -16.32 2.31
CA THR A 328 -25.72 -17.36 1.27
C THR A 328 -25.02 -18.63 1.77
N ALA A 329 -24.31 -18.56 2.90
CA ALA A 329 -23.58 -19.70 3.48
C ALA A 329 -24.51 -20.72 4.20
N ASP A 330 -25.69 -20.28 4.66
CA ASP A 330 -26.66 -21.11 5.40
C ASP A 330 -27.47 -22.10 4.53
N ALA A 331 -27.14 -22.26 3.24
CA ALA A 331 -27.91 -23.08 2.29
C ALA A 331 -27.37 -24.50 2.04
N PHE A 332 -26.52 -25.05 2.92
CA PHE A 332 -26.08 -26.45 2.84
C PHE A 332 -26.79 -27.35 3.86
N PRO A 333 -27.32 -28.53 3.47
CA PRO A 333 -28.11 -29.37 4.37
C PRO A 333 -27.26 -29.95 5.50
N GLN A 334 -27.78 -29.81 6.73
CA GLN A 334 -27.28 -30.47 7.94
C GLN A 334 -27.32 -32.00 7.76
N TYR A 335 -26.17 -32.66 7.94
CA TYR A 335 -26.14 -34.08 8.25
C TYR A 335 -25.77 -34.23 9.72
N GLU A 336 -26.72 -34.77 10.49
CA GLU A 336 -26.64 -34.97 11.93
C GLU A 336 -25.54 -35.95 12.34
N ALA A 337 -25.07 -35.71 13.56
CA ALA A 337 -24.00 -36.43 14.24
C ALA A 337 -24.32 -37.90 14.51
N SER A 338 -23.26 -38.72 14.60
CA SER A 338 -23.27 -39.94 15.40
C SER A 338 -21.89 -40.17 16.00
N LEU A 339 -21.77 -39.83 17.28
CA LEU A 339 -20.68 -40.22 18.17
C LEU A 339 -20.68 -41.75 18.34
N THR A 340 -19.53 -42.41 18.22
CA THR A 340 -19.14 -43.55 19.08
C THR A 340 -17.61 -43.62 19.22
N HIS A 341 -17.18 -44.05 20.41
CA HIS A 341 -15.83 -44.15 20.99
C HIS A 341 -14.75 -44.86 20.14
N ASP A 342 -13.45 -44.56 20.39
CA ASP A 342 -12.58 -45.38 21.26
C ASP A 342 -11.13 -44.81 21.34
N PRO A 343 -10.61 -44.44 22.52
CA PRO A 343 -9.20 -44.08 22.70
C PRO A 343 -8.42 -45.30 23.19
N ASN A 344 -7.95 -46.14 22.27
CA ASN A 344 -6.75 -47.01 22.38
C ASN A 344 -6.83 -48.15 21.36
N VAL A 345 -6.32 -47.93 20.15
CA VAL A 345 -5.82 -49.03 19.31
C VAL A 345 -4.32 -48.82 19.15
N CYS A 346 -3.60 -49.63 19.91
CA CYS A 346 -2.14 -49.69 19.96
C CYS A 346 -1.64 -50.77 18.99
N LEU A 347 -0.66 -50.38 18.17
CA LEU A 347 0.49 -51.17 17.71
C LEU A 347 0.29 -52.55 17.03
N LYS A 348 0.71 -52.58 15.75
CA LYS A 348 1.56 -53.57 15.01
C LYS A 348 1.00 -53.64 13.57
N THR A 349 1.78 -53.39 12.51
CA THR A 349 3.03 -54.05 12.11
C THR A 349 3.76 -53.22 11.03
N GLN A 350 5.10 -53.09 11.17
CA GLN A 350 6.20 -53.15 10.16
C GLN A 350 5.91 -52.71 8.70
N LYS A 351 6.77 -52.01 7.93
CA LYS A 351 8.17 -51.52 7.96
C LYS A 351 8.34 -50.76 6.60
N GLU A 352 9.34 -49.86 6.50
CA GLU A 352 9.84 -49.20 5.24
C GLU A 352 8.91 -48.11 4.65
N ASN A 353 9.29 -46.86 4.34
CA ASN A 353 10.55 -46.12 4.26
C ASN A 353 10.28 -44.66 4.68
N THR A 354 10.91 -44.18 5.76
CA THR A 354 11.05 -42.74 6.02
C THR A 354 12.22 -42.22 5.19
N VAL A 355 11.92 -41.48 4.11
CA VAL A 355 12.94 -40.66 3.45
C VAL A 355 13.04 -39.36 4.25
N PHE A 356 14.01 -39.30 5.15
CA PHE A 356 14.55 -38.01 5.61
C PHE A 356 15.25 -37.35 4.41
N PRO A 357 15.14 -36.01 4.23
CA PRO A 357 15.99 -35.33 3.26
C PRO A 357 17.46 -35.57 3.67
N PRO A 358 18.33 -35.94 2.72
CA PRO A 358 19.67 -36.42 3.05
C PRO A 358 20.55 -35.29 3.59
N ASP A 359 21.52 -35.75 4.37
CA ASP A 359 22.60 -35.03 5.03
C ASP A 359 23.16 -33.83 4.24
N TYR A 360 23.41 -32.78 5.03
CA TYR A 360 24.21 -31.61 4.70
C TYR A 360 25.68 -31.99 4.52
N GLU A 361 26.03 -32.84 3.56
CA GLU A 361 27.43 -33.11 3.23
C GLU A 361 27.61 -33.76 1.85
N GLN A 362 26.96 -33.21 0.81
CA GLN A 362 27.37 -33.43 -0.59
C GLN A 362 26.61 -32.49 -1.56
N MET A 363 27.03 -31.24 -1.65
CA MET A 363 26.77 -30.41 -2.84
C MET A 363 28.10 -29.96 -3.44
N ASN A 364 28.71 -30.86 -4.20
CA ASN A 364 29.74 -30.51 -5.16
C ASN A 364 29.07 -29.91 -6.41
N LYS A 365 29.36 -28.62 -6.67
CA LYS A 365 29.39 -27.95 -7.98
C LYS A 365 28.22 -28.25 -8.95
N GLY A 366 27.06 -27.66 -8.67
CA GLY A 366 26.02 -27.38 -9.66
C GLY A 366 25.41 -26.02 -9.34
N ASN A 367 25.27 -25.12 -10.32
CA ASN A 367 24.78 -23.75 -10.13
C ASN A 367 23.41 -23.73 -9.43
N ALA A 368 23.38 -23.45 -8.12
CA ALA A 368 22.13 -23.24 -7.39
C ALA A 368 21.37 -22.05 -8.00
N THR A 369 20.20 -22.32 -8.55
CA THR A 369 19.30 -21.29 -9.09
C THR A 369 18.51 -20.66 -7.95
N TYR A 370 18.82 -19.40 -7.62
CA TYR A 370 18.07 -18.64 -6.63
C TYR A 370 16.75 -18.11 -7.21
N THR A 371 15.72 -17.96 -6.38
CA THR A 371 14.42 -17.36 -6.76
C THR A 371 14.00 -16.29 -5.76
N HIS A 372 13.11 -15.37 -6.16
CA HIS A 372 12.63 -14.28 -5.28
C HIS A 372 11.98 -14.81 -4.00
N ASP A 373 11.27 -15.95 -4.08
CA ASP A 373 10.57 -16.56 -2.94
C ASP A 373 11.50 -17.11 -1.85
N GLN A 374 12.79 -17.28 -2.16
CA GLN A 374 13.76 -17.73 -1.17
C GLN A 374 14.22 -16.61 -0.22
N TYR A 375 13.90 -15.34 -0.53
CA TYR A 375 14.29 -14.19 0.29
C TYR A 375 13.17 -13.83 1.25
N THR A 376 13.50 -13.85 2.55
CA THR A 376 12.53 -13.64 3.64
C THR A 376 12.85 -12.40 4.48
N VAL A 377 14.03 -11.81 4.28
CA VAL A 377 14.50 -10.60 4.96
C VAL A 377 14.69 -9.49 3.93
N ALA A 378 14.03 -8.36 4.15
CA ALA A 378 14.23 -7.12 3.39
C ALA A 378 15.02 -6.12 4.23
N TRP A 379 16.00 -5.49 3.60
CA TRP A 379 16.86 -4.48 4.20
C TRP A 379 16.88 -3.26 3.28
N ILE A 380 16.33 -2.14 3.75
CA ILE A 380 16.34 -0.87 3.01
C ILE A 380 17.40 0.07 3.60
N CYS A 381 18.17 0.68 2.71
CA CYS A 381 19.13 1.75 3.00
C CYS A 381 18.71 3.04 2.28
N ALA A 382 19.00 4.20 2.84
CA ALA A 382 18.76 5.49 2.19
C ALA A 382 19.93 5.91 1.29
N LEU A 383 21.16 5.57 1.68
CA LEU A 383 22.39 6.08 1.04
C LEU A 383 23.30 4.96 0.53
N PRO A 384 24.10 5.22 -0.52
CA PRO A 384 25.08 4.25 -1.04
C PRO A 384 26.11 3.78 0.01
N VAL A 385 26.51 4.65 0.94
CA VAL A 385 27.44 4.30 2.03
C VAL A 385 26.82 3.27 3.00
N GLU A 386 25.52 3.36 3.23
CA GLU A 386 24.75 2.43 4.06
C GLU A 386 24.55 1.10 3.33
N MET A 387 24.23 1.14 2.04
CA MET A 387 24.17 -0.07 1.20
C MET A 387 25.52 -0.77 1.10
N ALA A 388 26.63 -0.01 1.05
CA ALA A 388 27.98 -0.57 1.05
C ALA A 388 28.28 -1.32 2.35
N ALA A 389 27.96 -0.73 3.52
CA ALA A 389 28.07 -1.40 4.81
C ALA A 389 27.19 -2.66 4.87
N ALA A 390 25.92 -2.56 4.46
CA ALA A 390 24.98 -3.69 4.45
C ALA A 390 25.49 -4.85 3.58
N LYS A 391 25.96 -4.54 2.36
CA LYS A 391 26.55 -5.55 1.45
C LYS A 391 27.78 -6.20 2.06
N ALA A 392 28.64 -5.42 2.71
CA ALA A 392 29.89 -5.92 3.29
C ALA A 392 29.67 -6.77 4.55
N MET A 393 28.49 -6.69 5.17
CA MET A 393 28.06 -7.55 6.29
C MET A 393 27.51 -8.91 5.84
N LEU A 394 27.24 -9.12 4.56
CA LEU A 394 26.80 -10.41 4.04
C LEU A 394 27.92 -11.45 4.12
N GLU A 395 27.61 -12.64 4.60
CA GLU A 395 28.54 -13.78 4.62
C GLU A 395 28.67 -14.40 3.22
N LYS A 396 27.60 -14.31 2.42
CA LYS A 396 27.56 -14.76 1.03
C LYS A 396 26.77 -13.78 0.18
N VAL A 397 27.33 -13.37 -0.95
CA VAL A 397 26.61 -12.61 -1.98
C VAL A 397 26.05 -13.57 -3.02
N HIS A 398 24.78 -13.45 -3.33
CA HIS A 398 24.10 -14.25 -4.35
C HIS A 398 24.13 -13.55 -5.72
N PRO A 399 24.01 -14.30 -6.83
CA PRO A 399 23.81 -13.72 -8.16
C PRO A 399 22.55 -12.87 -8.23
N SER A 400 22.58 -11.84 -9.08
CA SER A 400 21.40 -11.00 -9.33
C SER A 400 20.25 -11.82 -9.90
N LEU A 401 19.03 -11.51 -9.45
CA LEU A 401 17.80 -12.05 -10.02
C LEU A 401 17.18 -11.08 -11.06
N PRO A 402 16.40 -11.59 -12.02
CA PRO A 402 15.67 -10.75 -12.95
C PRO A 402 14.66 -9.87 -12.21
N VAL A 403 14.77 -8.55 -12.34
CA VAL A 403 13.81 -7.61 -11.74
C VAL A 403 12.50 -7.64 -12.53
N GLN A 404 11.37 -7.52 -11.83
CA GLN A 404 10.06 -7.45 -12.48
C GLN A 404 9.97 -6.19 -13.38
N PRO A 405 9.28 -6.23 -14.53
CA PRO A 405 9.27 -5.11 -15.49
C PRO A 405 8.83 -3.75 -14.92
N ASP A 406 7.97 -3.76 -13.90
CA ASP A 406 7.42 -2.56 -13.26
C ASP A 406 8.16 -2.19 -11.95
N ASP A 407 9.15 -2.97 -11.56
CA ASP A 407 9.99 -2.69 -10.41
C ASP A 407 11.29 -2.00 -10.88
N THR A 408 11.42 -0.73 -10.51
CA THR A 408 12.57 0.11 -10.86
C THR A 408 13.72 0.03 -9.85
N ASN A 409 13.56 -0.73 -8.76
CA ASN A 409 14.61 -0.85 -7.75
C ASN A 409 15.78 -1.69 -8.25
N HIS A 410 16.95 -1.40 -7.70
CA HIS A 410 18.14 -2.23 -7.83
C HIS A 410 18.41 -2.96 -6.52
N TYR A 411 18.56 -4.28 -6.60
CA TYR A 411 18.73 -5.14 -5.45
C TYR A 411 20.11 -5.77 -5.36
N ILE A 412 20.59 -5.93 -4.14
CA ILE A 412 21.69 -6.83 -3.79
C ILE A 412 21.10 -8.02 -3.04
N PHE A 413 21.60 -9.20 -3.36
CA PHE A 413 21.12 -10.44 -2.80
C PHE A 413 22.24 -11.10 -2.01
N GLY A 414 21.90 -11.69 -0.87
CA GLY A 414 22.89 -12.46 -0.12
C GLY A 414 22.32 -13.18 1.07
N GLN A 415 23.21 -13.52 2.00
CA GLN A 415 22.91 -14.34 3.16
C GLN A 415 23.67 -13.83 4.39
N ILE A 416 22.99 -13.88 5.55
CA ILE A 416 23.60 -13.79 6.89
C ILE A 416 23.03 -14.96 7.70
N GLY A 417 23.90 -15.83 8.22
CA GLY A 417 23.51 -17.07 8.87
C GLY A 417 22.61 -17.91 7.95
N HIS A 418 21.40 -18.21 8.40
CA HIS A 418 20.42 -18.99 7.63
C HIS A 418 19.41 -18.14 6.85
N HIS A 419 19.56 -16.82 6.86
CA HIS A 419 18.60 -15.89 6.28
C HIS A 419 19.06 -15.38 4.93
N ASN A 420 18.22 -15.55 3.91
CA ASN A 420 18.42 -14.91 2.61
C ASN A 420 17.87 -13.48 2.65
N ILE A 421 18.72 -12.52 2.30
CA ILE A 421 18.47 -11.09 2.43
C ILE A 421 18.44 -10.46 1.05
N VAL A 422 17.41 -9.65 0.81
CA VAL A 422 17.37 -8.68 -0.29
C VAL A 422 17.62 -7.28 0.28
N ILE A 423 18.62 -6.60 -0.27
CA ILE A 423 18.99 -5.23 0.10
C ILE A 423 18.58 -4.29 -1.03
N ALA A 424 17.87 -3.22 -0.71
CA ALA A 424 17.53 -2.12 -1.62
C ALA A 424 18.08 -0.80 -1.10
N CYS A 425 18.37 0.13 -2.00
CA CYS A 425 18.74 1.50 -1.66
C CYS A 425 17.77 2.45 -2.34
N LEU A 426 17.50 3.59 -1.68
CA LEU A 426 16.78 4.68 -2.32
C LEU A 426 17.55 5.18 -3.57
N PRO A 427 16.84 5.75 -4.57
CA PRO A 427 17.47 6.31 -5.76
C PRO A 427 18.51 7.36 -5.39
N HIS A 428 19.62 7.38 -6.14
CA HIS A 428 20.71 8.30 -5.86
C HIS A 428 20.26 9.77 -5.88
N GLY A 429 20.52 10.50 -4.80
CA GLY A 429 20.12 11.90 -4.65
C GLY A 429 18.66 12.12 -4.26
N VAL A 430 17.88 11.05 -4.07
CA VAL A 430 16.49 11.10 -3.61
C VAL A 430 16.42 10.51 -2.19
N TYR A 431 15.80 11.24 -1.27
CA TYR A 431 15.65 10.86 0.13
C TYR A 431 14.25 11.23 0.61
N GLY A 432 13.95 10.89 1.87
CA GLY A 432 12.66 11.20 2.47
C GLY A 432 11.66 10.05 2.43
N THR A 433 10.59 10.25 3.20
CA THR A 433 9.52 9.27 3.46
C THR A 433 8.85 8.71 2.21
N ILE A 434 8.56 9.55 1.20
CA ILE A 434 7.90 9.13 -0.05
C ILE A 434 8.77 8.16 -0.84
N SER A 435 10.06 8.48 -0.99
CA SER A 435 10.96 7.63 -1.75
C SER A 435 11.18 6.29 -1.06
N ALA A 436 11.27 6.28 0.27
CA ALA A 436 11.36 5.05 1.05
C ALA A 436 10.12 4.18 0.85
N ALA A 437 8.92 4.77 0.92
CA ALA A 437 7.66 4.07 0.71
C ALA A 437 7.57 3.43 -0.69
N MET A 438 8.01 4.14 -1.74
CA MET A 438 8.03 3.61 -3.11
C MET A 438 8.98 2.41 -3.26
N VAL A 439 10.21 2.53 -2.73
CA VAL A 439 11.17 1.43 -2.74
C VAL A 439 10.61 0.21 -2.01
N ALA A 440 10.01 0.42 -0.84
CA ALA A 440 9.39 -0.64 -0.06
C ALA A 440 8.23 -1.32 -0.80
N ALA A 441 7.33 -0.54 -1.41
CA ALA A 441 6.19 -1.06 -2.16
C ALA A 441 6.65 -1.95 -3.34
N HIS A 442 7.63 -1.50 -4.10
CA HIS A 442 8.20 -2.27 -5.21
C HIS A 442 8.95 -3.52 -4.71
N LEU A 443 9.66 -3.43 -3.58
CA LEU A 443 10.30 -4.60 -2.95
C LEU A 443 9.27 -5.65 -2.54
N LEU A 444 8.20 -5.26 -1.85
CA LEU A 444 7.12 -6.19 -1.49
C LEU A 444 6.35 -6.70 -2.73
N TYR A 445 6.33 -5.91 -3.80
CA TYR A 445 5.81 -6.35 -5.08
C TYR A 445 6.64 -7.50 -5.68
N SER A 446 7.96 -7.36 -5.72
CA SER A 446 8.85 -8.38 -6.32
C SER A 446 9.13 -9.58 -5.41
N PHE A 447 9.09 -9.41 -4.09
CA PHE A 447 9.49 -10.42 -3.12
C PHE A 447 8.32 -10.81 -2.19
N LYS A 448 7.55 -11.81 -2.61
CA LYS A 448 6.31 -12.23 -1.94
C LYS A 448 6.49 -13.03 -0.65
N LYS A 449 7.73 -13.33 -0.24
CA LYS A 449 8.03 -14.12 0.97
C LYS A 449 8.75 -13.33 2.06
N ILE A 450 8.87 -12.02 1.90
CA ILE A 450 9.43 -11.13 2.92
C ILE A 450 8.58 -11.15 4.19
N ARG A 451 9.26 -11.27 5.34
CA ARG A 451 8.65 -11.39 6.67
C ARG A 451 9.35 -10.46 7.66
N VAL A 452 10.69 -10.48 7.64
CA VAL A 452 11.54 -9.56 8.42
C VAL A 452 11.90 -8.36 7.55
N ARG A 453 11.75 -7.15 8.09
CA ARG A 453 11.91 -5.90 7.37
C ARG A 453 12.72 -4.94 8.22
N LEU A 454 13.80 -4.42 7.66
CA LEU A 454 14.74 -3.54 8.34
C LEU A 454 14.91 -2.25 7.54
N MET A 455 14.94 -1.11 8.22
CA MET A 455 15.46 0.15 7.71
C MET A 455 16.74 0.45 8.47
N VAL A 456 17.88 0.34 7.80
CA VAL A 456 19.20 0.49 8.44
C VAL A 456 19.97 1.59 7.74
N GLY A 457 20.47 2.52 8.51
CA GLY A 457 21.24 3.63 7.97
C GLY A 457 21.84 4.48 9.07
N ILE A 458 22.13 5.73 8.74
CA ILE A 458 22.66 6.72 9.68
C ILE A 458 21.57 7.65 10.18
N GLY A 459 21.81 8.29 11.33
CA GLY A 459 20.94 9.33 11.88
C GLY A 459 21.71 10.32 12.77
N GLY A 460 21.06 11.43 13.10
CA GLY A 460 21.59 12.44 14.02
C GLY A 460 21.20 12.10 15.46
N GLY A 461 22.17 11.93 16.35
CA GLY A 461 21.95 11.54 17.74
C GLY A 461 21.52 12.68 18.63
N VAL A 462 20.88 12.34 19.75
CA VAL A 462 20.43 13.29 20.77
C VAL A 462 21.10 12.96 22.11
N PRO A 463 22.30 13.51 22.38
CA PRO A 463 22.97 13.31 23.66
C PRO A 463 22.17 13.95 24.80
N SER A 464 22.12 13.28 25.94
CA SER A 464 21.50 13.81 27.17
C SER A 464 22.19 13.26 28.41
N ALA A 465 21.91 13.84 29.58
CA ALA A 465 22.40 13.30 30.84
C ALA A 465 21.93 11.85 31.12
N ARG A 466 20.78 11.45 30.55
CA ARG A 466 20.25 10.08 30.68
C ARG A 466 20.83 9.12 29.65
N ASN A 467 21.10 9.60 28.45
CA ASN A 467 21.63 8.82 27.34
C ASN A 467 22.87 9.53 26.79
N ASP A 468 24.05 9.08 27.22
CA ASP A 468 25.35 9.50 26.66
C ASP A 468 25.49 8.88 25.26
N ILE A 469 24.79 9.43 24.26
CA ILE A 469 24.87 9.01 22.86
C ILE A 469 26.13 9.62 22.23
N ARG A 470 26.91 8.78 21.54
CA ARG A 470 28.17 9.15 20.90
C ARG A 470 28.19 8.83 19.41
N LEU A 471 29.08 9.49 18.67
CA LEU A 471 29.29 9.16 17.27
C LEU A 471 29.78 7.71 17.13
N GLY A 472 29.16 6.97 16.21
CA GLY A 472 29.35 5.54 16.03
C GLY A 472 28.42 4.65 16.87
N ASP A 473 27.76 5.16 17.91
CA ASP A 473 26.73 4.41 18.63
C ASP A 473 25.55 4.05 17.72
N VAL A 474 24.73 3.10 18.16
CA VAL A 474 23.54 2.66 17.42
C VAL A 474 22.29 2.97 18.22
N VAL A 475 21.31 3.62 17.59
CA VAL A 475 19.97 3.79 18.12
C VAL A 475 19.01 2.85 17.39
N VAL A 476 18.27 2.05 18.15
CA VAL A 476 17.31 1.07 17.66
C VAL A 476 15.91 1.52 18.07
N SER A 477 15.02 1.66 17.09
CA SER A 477 13.62 2.00 17.36
C SER A 477 12.98 0.98 18.30
N SER A 478 12.41 1.45 19.40
CA SER A 478 11.75 0.62 20.40
C SER A 478 10.46 1.29 20.88
N PRO A 479 9.33 0.54 20.97
CA PRO A 479 8.09 1.06 21.50
C PRO A 479 8.31 1.73 22.87
N THR A 480 7.83 2.96 23.02
CA THR A 480 8.03 3.78 24.23
C THR A 480 6.76 4.57 24.51
N GLY A 481 6.16 4.37 25.68
CA GLY A 481 4.88 4.98 26.03
C GLY A 481 3.78 4.61 25.03
N VAL A 482 3.20 5.63 24.38
CA VAL A 482 2.15 5.46 23.36
C VAL A 482 2.68 5.26 21.94
N PHE A 483 3.99 5.41 21.71
CA PHE A 483 4.58 5.38 20.38
C PHE A 483 5.14 3.99 20.02
N GLY A 484 5.00 3.61 18.74
CA GLY A 484 5.49 2.33 18.22
C GLY A 484 7.01 2.19 18.08
N GLY A 485 7.77 3.25 18.38
CA GLY A 485 9.23 3.30 18.28
C GLY A 485 9.76 4.30 17.24
N VAL A 486 8.87 4.81 16.38
CA VAL A 486 9.12 5.94 15.49
C VAL A 486 7.99 6.96 15.66
N ILE A 487 8.32 8.24 15.58
CA ILE A 487 7.36 9.34 15.52
C ILE A 487 7.65 10.21 14.30
N GLN A 488 6.63 10.56 13.53
CA GLN A 488 6.79 11.56 12.48
C GLN A 488 6.72 12.96 13.09
N HIS A 489 7.86 13.62 13.28
CA HIS A 489 7.92 14.85 14.08
C HIS A 489 7.44 16.11 13.31
N ASP A 490 7.35 16.02 11.98
CA ASP A 490 6.93 17.11 11.10
C ASP A 490 5.48 16.97 10.59
N LEU A 491 4.75 15.95 11.07
CA LEU A 491 3.36 15.70 10.72
C LEU A 491 2.45 15.89 11.92
N GLY A 492 1.47 16.78 11.79
CA GLY A 492 0.47 17.01 12.82
C GLY A 492 -0.28 18.31 12.63
N LYS A 493 -0.97 18.75 13.69
CA LYS A 493 -1.65 20.04 13.72
C LYS A 493 -0.69 21.11 14.23
N GLN A 494 -0.52 22.18 13.46
CA GLN A 494 0.21 23.34 13.93
C GLN A 494 -0.62 24.05 15.02
N VAL A 495 -0.09 24.12 16.24
CA VAL A 495 -0.68 24.84 17.38
C VAL A 495 0.36 25.84 17.89
N GLY A 496 0.19 27.10 17.48
CA GLY A 496 1.22 28.13 17.71
C GLY A 496 2.52 27.78 16.98
N ASN A 497 3.63 27.68 17.72
CA ASN A 497 4.95 27.31 17.19
C ASN A 497 5.28 25.82 17.36
N LYS A 498 4.32 24.99 17.78
CA LYS A 498 4.52 23.54 17.97
C LYS A 498 3.65 22.73 17.02
N ILE A 499 4.17 21.60 16.57
CA ILE A 499 3.39 20.59 15.85
C ILE A 499 2.87 19.61 16.91
N GLN A 500 1.55 19.51 17.03
CA GLN A 500 0.91 18.51 17.88
C GLN A 500 0.72 17.22 17.06
N PRO A 501 1.28 16.08 17.49
CA PRO A 501 1.08 14.80 16.82
C PRO A 501 -0.41 14.45 16.72
N THR A 502 -0.87 14.06 15.54
CA THR A 502 -2.27 13.67 15.29
C THR A 502 -2.49 12.17 15.19
N GLY A 503 -1.43 11.39 15.25
CA GLY A 503 -1.46 9.94 15.11
C GLY A 503 -0.20 9.29 15.67
N VAL A 504 -0.22 7.97 15.70
CA VAL A 504 0.92 7.14 16.10
C VAL A 504 1.24 6.17 14.97
N LEU A 505 2.52 6.02 14.67
CA LEU A 505 3.00 5.04 13.69
C LEU A 505 3.03 3.64 14.31
N SER A 506 2.82 2.64 13.46
CA SER A 506 2.85 1.24 13.84
C SER A 506 4.20 0.82 14.46
N LYS A 507 4.16 -0.20 15.31
CA LYS A 507 5.36 -0.78 15.93
C LYS A 507 5.99 -1.87 15.05
N PRO A 508 7.29 -2.16 15.22
CA PRO A 508 7.92 -3.30 14.55
C PRO A 508 7.21 -4.63 14.84
N PRO A 509 7.27 -5.61 13.90
CA PRO A 509 6.75 -6.96 14.10
C PRO A 509 7.22 -7.60 15.40
N GLN A 510 6.35 -8.36 16.05
CA GLN A 510 6.61 -9.00 17.35
C GLN A 510 7.90 -9.83 17.37
N THR A 511 8.21 -10.51 16.27
CA THR A 511 9.45 -11.30 16.13
C THR A 511 10.71 -10.45 16.31
N LEU A 512 10.72 -9.22 15.77
CA LEU A 512 11.84 -8.30 15.94
C LEU A 512 11.92 -7.77 17.37
N LEU A 513 10.77 -7.52 18.03
CA LEU A 513 10.73 -7.09 19.43
C LEU A 513 11.26 -8.18 20.38
N HIS A 514 10.89 -9.45 20.15
CA HIS A 514 11.45 -10.58 20.91
C HIS A 514 12.96 -10.75 20.65
N ALA A 515 13.40 -10.58 19.41
CA ALA A 515 14.82 -10.63 19.06
C ALA A 515 15.62 -9.53 19.77
N ILE A 516 15.10 -8.31 19.84
CA ILE A 516 15.70 -7.21 20.60
C ILE A 516 15.80 -7.56 22.09
N ALA A 517 14.72 -8.07 22.69
CA ALA A 517 14.71 -8.41 24.11
C ALA A 517 15.78 -9.48 24.43
N ARG A 518 15.88 -10.52 23.58
CA ARG A 518 16.91 -11.55 23.70
C ARG A 518 18.31 -10.97 23.52
N LEU A 519 18.55 -10.22 22.44
CA LEU A 519 19.87 -9.68 22.13
C LEU A 519 20.35 -8.72 23.22
N ARG A 520 19.46 -7.88 23.75
CA ARG A 520 19.75 -6.98 24.86
C ARG A 520 20.14 -7.75 26.13
N ALA A 521 19.49 -8.88 26.42
CA ALA A 521 19.86 -9.74 27.54
C ALA A 521 21.25 -10.37 27.34
N GLU A 522 21.58 -10.81 26.12
CA GLU A 522 22.90 -11.34 25.79
C GLU A 522 23.99 -10.25 25.91
N HIS A 523 23.74 -9.05 25.40
CA HIS A 523 24.68 -7.91 25.49
C HIS A 523 24.97 -7.49 26.94
N LEU A 524 24.04 -7.66 27.87
CA LEU A 524 24.28 -7.40 29.29
C LEU A 524 25.26 -8.40 29.94
N ILE A 525 25.38 -9.61 29.39
CA ILE A 525 26.22 -10.68 29.94
C ILE A 525 27.58 -10.70 29.24
N THR A 526 27.59 -10.66 27.90
CA THR A 526 28.79 -10.90 27.08
C THR A 526 29.29 -9.67 26.34
N GLY A 527 28.58 -8.55 26.41
CA GLY A 527 28.81 -7.40 25.54
C GLY A 527 28.25 -7.59 24.13
N GLY A 528 28.31 -6.53 23.33
CA GLY A 528 27.85 -6.52 21.94
C GLY A 528 28.91 -6.99 20.95
N LYS A 529 28.49 -7.53 19.80
CA LYS A 529 29.39 -8.04 18.76
C LYS A 529 29.68 -7.04 17.64
N VAL A 530 29.09 -5.85 17.70
CA VAL A 530 29.15 -4.86 16.62
C VAL A 530 30.58 -4.54 16.22
N SER A 531 31.48 -4.24 17.18
CA SER A 531 32.90 -3.97 16.89
C SER A 531 33.56 -5.13 16.15
N SER A 532 33.34 -6.37 16.58
CA SER A 532 33.91 -7.57 15.92
C SER A 532 33.42 -7.74 14.48
N TYR A 533 32.14 -7.45 14.21
CA TYR A 533 31.60 -7.48 12.84
C TYR A 533 32.19 -6.38 11.97
N VAL A 534 32.40 -5.18 12.52
CA VAL A 534 33.06 -4.09 11.77
C VAL A 534 34.51 -4.43 11.47
N GLU A 535 35.25 -5.00 12.43
CA GLU A 535 36.63 -5.46 12.23
C GLU A 535 36.72 -6.56 11.15
N GLU A 536 35.84 -7.56 11.20
CA GLU A 536 35.73 -8.63 10.19
C GLU A 536 35.42 -8.06 8.80
N MET A 537 34.47 -7.12 8.73
CA MET A 537 34.10 -6.42 7.49
C MET A 537 35.30 -5.70 6.88
N LEU A 538 36.06 -4.96 7.69
CA LEU A 538 37.25 -4.20 7.27
C LEU A 538 38.45 -5.08 6.92
N ALA A 539 38.56 -6.25 7.55
CA ALA A 539 39.56 -7.26 7.19
C ALA A 539 39.26 -7.86 5.81
N THR A 540 37.98 -8.16 5.54
CA THR A 540 37.51 -8.74 4.27
C THR A 540 37.51 -7.72 3.13
N HIS A 541 37.26 -6.44 3.43
CA HIS A 541 37.18 -5.36 2.44
C HIS A 541 38.16 -4.23 2.77
N PRO A 542 39.49 -4.40 2.53
CA PRO A 542 40.50 -3.42 2.92
C PRO A 542 40.30 -2.01 2.36
N SER A 543 39.67 -1.87 1.18
CA SER A 543 39.36 -0.57 0.57
C SER A 543 38.37 0.27 1.37
N MET A 544 37.59 -0.35 2.27
CA MET A 544 36.64 0.36 3.13
C MET A 544 37.31 1.00 4.35
N LYS A 545 38.56 0.62 4.68
CA LYS A 545 39.25 1.10 5.90
C LYS A 545 39.36 2.62 5.97
N SER A 546 39.50 3.32 4.86
CA SER A 546 39.64 4.79 4.88
C SER A 546 38.39 5.50 5.41
N ASN A 547 37.20 4.93 5.19
CA ASN A 547 35.93 5.62 5.43
C ASN A 547 35.06 4.94 6.51
N PHE A 548 35.31 3.66 6.81
CA PHE A 548 34.48 2.85 7.70
C PHE A 548 35.21 2.42 8.98
N SER A 549 36.45 2.86 9.21
CA SER A 549 37.16 2.57 10.45
C SER A 549 36.66 3.43 11.59
N TYR A 550 36.74 2.90 12.82
CA TYR A 550 36.56 3.71 14.02
C TYR A 550 37.58 4.85 14.00
N LEU A 551 37.07 6.06 14.17
CA LEU A 551 37.89 7.26 14.36
C LEU A 551 38.30 7.36 15.82
N SER A 552 39.24 8.26 16.15
CA SER A 552 39.67 8.41 17.54
C SER A 552 38.56 9.02 18.42
N PRO A 553 38.51 8.74 19.73
CA PRO A 553 37.60 9.41 20.65
C PRO A 553 37.68 10.94 20.62
N ARG A 554 38.84 11.50 20.24
CA ARG A 554 39.06 12.95 20.13
C ARG A 554 38.32 13.59 18.95
N GLN A 555 37.81 12.79 18.02
CA GLN A 555 37.02 13.24 16.88
C GLN A 555 35.51 13.14 17.16
N ASP A 556 35.13 12.64 18.34
CA ASP A 556 33.76 12.65 18.83
C ASP A 556 33.51 13.92 19.67
N GLN A 557 33.30 15.02 18.95
CA GLN A 557 33.17 16.37 19.51
C GLN A 557 31.70 16.75 19.67
N LEU A 558 31.31 17.08 20.89
CA LEU A 558 29.97 17.60 21.22
C LEU A 558 30.14 19.00 21.80
N PHE A 559 29.44 19.99 21.25
CA PHE A 559 29.52 21.38 21.70
C PHE A 559 28.32 21.77 22.57
N GLU A 560 28.47 22.86 23.34
CA GLU A 560 27.38 23.53 24.04
C GLU A 560 26.24 23.89 23.07
N ALA A 561 24.98 23.75 23.49
CA ALA A 561 23.84 23.95 22.60
C ALA A 561 23.68 25.40 22.13
N GLU A 562 24.18 26.37 22.90
CA GLU A 562 24.16 27.80 22.58
C GLU A 562 25.33 28.23 21.66
N TYR A 563 26.27 27.34 21.40
CA TYR A 563 27.37 27.59 20.49
C TYR A 563 26.99 27.07 19.12
N GLU A 564 26.86 27.98 18.15
CA GLU A 564 26.65 27.63 16.74
C GLU A 564 27.99 27.49 16.01
N HIS A 565 28.00 26.61 15.01
CA HIS A 565 29.18 26.36 14.19
C HIS A 565 29.62 27.62 13.43
N VAL A 566 30.94 27.83 13.36
CA VAL A 566 31.51 29.04 12.77
C VAL A 566 31.47 28.96 11.24
N GLY A 567 30.57 29.74 10.64
CA GLY A 567 30.49 29.95 9.20
C GLY A 567 29.91 28.74 8.45
N THR A 568 30.48 28.43 7.27
CA THR A 568 30.00 27.36 6.39
C THR A 568 31.01 26.21 6.25
N ALA A 569 32.03 26.17 7.11
CA ALA A 569 33.07 25.15 7.02
C ALA A 569 32.50 23.74 7.24
N ALA A 570 33.07 22.75 6.56
CA ALA A 570 32.60 21.36 6.63
C ALA A 570 33.08 20.60 7.89
N THR A 571 33.93 21.21 8.71
CA THR A 571 34.57 20.60 9.88
C THR A 571 34.60 21.57 11.05
N CYS A 572 34.83 21.05 12.27
CA CYS A 572 34.92 21.86 13.50
C CYS A 572 36.34 22.33 13.82
N GLN A 573 37.26 22.32 12.84
CA GLN A 573 38.67 22.70 13.06
C GLN A 573 38.85 24.16 13.51
N HIS A 574 37.91 25.03 13.15
CA HIS A 574 37.92 26.46 13.50
C HIS A 574 36.91 26.81 14.61
N CYS A 575 36.28 25.81 15.23
CA CYS A 575 35.38 26.04 16.35
C CYS A 575 36.15 26.35 17.64
N ASP A 576 35.53 27.10 18.56
CA ASP A 576 36.07 27.36 19.89
C ASP A 576 36.01 26.08 20.72
N TRP A 577 37.18 25.48 20.98
CA TRP A 577 37.28 24.24 21.77
C TRP A 577 36.95 24.43 23.25
N ASN A 578 36.86 25.68 23.73
CA ASN A 578 36.36 25.94 25.08
C ASN A 578 34.86 25.69 25.21
N LYS A 579 34.14 25.63 24.08
CA LYS A 579 32.71 25.31 23.97
C LYS A 579 32.43 23.83 23.83
N GLU A 580 33.45 22.99 23.79
CA GLU A 580 33.30 21.53 23.75
C GLU A 580 32.88 20.99 25.13
N ILE A 581 31.81 20.20 25.16
CA ILE A 581 31.32 19.53 26.36
C ILE A 581 32.29 18.41 26.74
N LYS A 582 32.96 18.57 27.88
CA LYS A 582 33.86 17.56 28.43
C LYS A 582 33.06 16.37 28.96
N ARG A 583 33.15 15.23 28.28
CA ARG A 583 32.52 13.97 28.67
C ARG A 583 33.54 12.99 29.27
N THR A 584 33.12 12.22 30.27
CA THR A 584 33.96 11.16 30.87
C THR A 584 34.32 10.12 29.82
N SER A 585 35.57 9.63 29.83
CA SER A 585 35.96 8.52 28.94
C SER A 585 35.11 7.28 29.27
N ARG A 586 34.68 6.57 28.23
CA ARG A 586 34.10 5.23 28.40
C ARG A 586 35.21 4.23 28.72
N GLU A 587 34.82 3.12 29.33
CA GLU A 587 35.72 1.99 29.62
C GLU A 587 36.22 1.32 28.32
N THR A 588 35.35 1.25 27.31
CA THR A 588 35.67 0.75 25.97
C THR A 588 35.26 1.75 24.89
N ASN A 589 35.87 1.62 23.72
CA ASN A 589 35.51 2.38 22.53
C ASN A 589 34.41 1.69 21.70
N ASP A 590 33.82 0.62 22.22
CA ASP A 590 32.77 -0.11 21.50
C ASP A 590 31.52 0.75 21.35
N PRO A 591 30.84 0.67 20.19
CA PRO A 591 29.53 1.27 19.99
C PRO A 591 28.55 0.79 21.06
N ARG A 592 27.87 1.72 21.72
CA ARG A 592 26.75 1.40 22.62
C ARG A 592 25.45 1.34 21.83
N ILE A 593 24.56 0.45 22.25
CA ILE A 593 23.22 0.31 21.68
C ILE A 593 22.20 1.00 22.58
N HIS A 594 21.46 1.94 22.01
CA HIS A 594 20.42 2.70 22.68
C HIS A 594 19.06 2.30 22.11
N TYR A 595 18.08 2.05 22.97
CA TYR A 595 16.74 1.63 22.56
C TYR A 595 15.73 2.71 22.94
N GLY A 596 15.01 3.24 21.96
CA GLY A 596 14.03 4.29 22.23
C GLY A 596 13.35 4.84 20.98
N LEU A 597 12.76 6.03 21.13
CA LEU A 597 11.99 6.68 20.09
C LEU A 597 12.92 7.37 19.07
N ILE A 598 12.66 7.13 17.79
CA ILE A 598 13.33 7.81 16.68
C ILE A 598 12.36 8.82 16.04
N ALA A 599 12.80 10.06 15.87
CA ALA A 599 12.08 11.09 15.14
C ALA A 599 12.37 10.97 13.64
N SER A 600 11.31 10.82 12.85
CA SER A 600 11.36 10.75 11.39
C SER A 600 10.68 11.96 10.77
N GLY A 601 11.18 12.47 9.66
CA GLY A 601 10.55 13.59 8.94
C GLY A 601 11.26 13.95 7.65
N ASN A 602 10.68 14.84 6.85
CA ASN A 602 11.28 15.32 5.61
C ASN A 602 12.16 16.57 5.82
N GLN A 603 12.37 17.00 7.08
CA GLN A 603 13.24 18.12 7.43
C GLN A 603 14.54 17.64 8.06
N VAL A 604 15.67 18.18 7.59
CA VAL A 604 16.97 17.95 8.23
C VAL A 604 17.04 18.82 9.48
N ILE A 605 17.18 18.20 10.65
CA ILE A 605 17.49 18.92 11.89
C ILE A 605 18.99 19.21 11.92
N ARG A 606 19.33 20.50 11.87
CA ARG A 606 20.71 21.02 11.88
C ARG A 606 20.80 22.26 12.77
N HIS A 607 20.22 22.17 13.96
CA HIS A 607 20.14 23.27 14.91
C HIS A 607 19.92 22.71 16.33
N GLU A 608 20.89 22.96 17.19
CA GLU A 608 21.08 22.44 18.54
C GLU A 608 19.84 22.70 19.42
N LEU A 609 19.37 23.95 19.46
CA LEU A 609 18.21 24.32 20.27
C LEU A 609 16.91 23.69 19.74
N THR A 610 16.76 23.58 18.42
CA THR A 610 15.58 22.92 17.82
C THR A 610 15.60 21.44 18.14
N ARG A 611 16.76 20.78 18.03
CA ARG A 611 16.96 19.38 18.43
C ARG A 611 16.58 19.20 19.89
N ASP A 612 17.10 20.03 20.79
CA ASP A 612 16.89 19.88 22.23
C ASP A 612 15.42 20.12 22.63
N LEU A 613 14.76 21.11 22.01
CA LEU A 613 13.32 21.35 22.20
C LEU A 613 12.48 20.15 21.75
N LEU A 614 12.74 19.63 20.55
CA LEU A 614 12.03 18.45 20.04
C LEU A 614 12.33 17.20 20.88
N ALA A 615 13.57 17.02 21.31
CA ALA A 615 13.98 15.93 22.20
C ALA A 615 13.30 16.00 23.55
N GLN A 616 13.18 17.19 24.14
CA GLN A 616 12.49 17.39 25.40
C GLN A 616 10.97 17.14 25.27
N ASP A 617 10.37 17.63 24.19
CA ASP A 617 8.92 17.50 23.96
C ASP A 617 8.52 16.05 23.61
N LEU A 618 9.34 15.33 22.84
CA LEU A 618 8.98 14.01 22.28
C LEU A 618 9.71 12.84 22.96
N GLY A 619 10.83 13.08 23.66
CA GLY A 619 11.65 12.04 24.25
C GLY A 619 12.44 11.20 23.23
N VAL A 620 12.83 11.81 22.10
CA VAL A 620 13.51 11.13 20.99
C VAL A 620 15.02 11.02 21.22
N LEU A 621 15.62 9.94 20.71
CA LEU A 621 17.07 9.66 20.84
C LEU A 621 17.85 9.94 19.56
N CYS A 622 17.15 10.01 18.43
CA CYS A 622 17.74 10.16 17.10
C CYS A 622 16.76 10.81 16.13
N PHE A 623 17.29 11.55 15.15
CA PHE A 623 16.58 12.08 13.99
C PHE A 623 17.04 11.38 12.70
N GLU A 624 16.10 11.04 11.83
CA GLU A 624 16.33 10.49 10.47
C GLU A 624 15.16 10.87 9.54
N MET A 625 15.20 10.47 8.26
CA MET A 625 14.31 11.06 7.25
C MET A 625 13.40 10.09 6.47
N GLU A 626 13.44 8.80 6.74
CA GLU A 626 12.77 7.82 5.88
C GLU A 626 11.68 7.01 6.61
N ALA A 627 11.91 6.64 7.87
CA ALA A 627 11.16 5.57 8.50
C ALA A 627 9.66 5.85 8.66
N ALA A 628 9.23 7.10 8.81
CA ALA A 628 7.81 7.44 8.89
C ALA A 628 7.01 6.96 7.67
N GLY A 629 7.60 6.97 6.48
CA GLY A 629 6.96 6.44 5.26
C GLY A 629 6.86 4.91 5.22
N LEU A 630 7.54 4.21 6.14
CA LEU A 630 7.65 2.75 6.17
C LEU A 630 6.82 2.09 7.25
N MET A 631 6.64 2.73 8.42
CA MET A 631 6.16 2.00 9.61
C MET A 631 4.77 1.35 9.44
N ASP A 632 3.82 2.00 8.79
CA ASP A 632 2.44 1.49 8.70
C ASP A 632 2.24 0.41 7.64
N ASN A 633 2.92 0.51 6.50
CA ASN A 633 2.73 -0.44 5.39
C ASN A 633 3.87 -1.46 5.27
N PHE A 634 5.10 -1.05 5.58
CA PHE A 634 6.27 -1.91 5.56
C PHE A 634 6.57 -2.49 6.95
N SER A 635 6.18 -1.85 8.06
CA SER A 635 6.38 -2.35 9.44
C SER A 635 7.78 -2.94 9.66
N CYS A 636 8.79 -2.09 9.58
CA CYS A 636 10.19 -2.47 9.78
C CYS A 636 10.70 -2.17 11.19
N LEU A 637 11.84 -2.77 11.54
CA LEU A 637 12.68 -2.24 12.61
C LEU A 637 13.65 -1.20 12.04
N VAL A 638 13.71 -0.03 12.67
CA VAL A 638 14.64 1.05 12.30
C VAL A 638 15.89 0.97 13.17
N ILE A 639 17.06 0.98 12.54
CA ILE A 639 18.38 0.90 13.17
C ILE A 639 19.24 2.03 12.60
N ARG A 640 19.68 2.96 13.45
CA ARG A 640 20.43 4.15 13.05
C ARG A 640 21.80 4.21 13.74
N GLY A 641 22.86 4.21 12.94
CA GLY A 641 24.19 4.56 13.41
C GLY A 641 24.31 6.07 13.53
N ILE A 642 24.83 6.55 14.65
CA ILE A 642 24.91 7.98 14.92
C ILE A 642 26.14 8.57 14.25
N PHE A 643 25.95 9.50 13.32
CA PHE A 643 27.05 10.12 12.56
C PHE A 643 27.20 11.62 12.79
N ASP A 644 26.16 12.28 13.28
CA ASP A 644 26.18 13.67 13.75
C ASP A 644 25.26 13.81 14.97
N TYR A 645 25.17 15.01 15.54
CA TYR A 645 24.33 15.31 16.70
C TYR A 645 23.10 16.16 16.36
N ALA A 646 22.58 16.07 15.14
CA ALA A 646 21.45 16.85 14.64
C ALA A 646 21.63 18.37 14.87
N ASP A 647 22.85 18.84 14.73
CA ASP A 647 23.30 20.18 15.10
C ASP A 647 24.05 20.88 13.97
N SER A 648 24.49 22.12 14.21
CA SER A 648 25.22 22.89 13.21
C SER A 648 26.63 22.34 12.94
N HIS A 649 27.21 21.61 13.90
CA HIS A 649 28.57 21.06 13.97
C HIS A 649 28.79 19.75 13.19
N LYS A 650 27.89 19.44 12.25
CA LYS A 650 27.91 18.23 11.42
C LYS A 650 29.26 17.99 10.72
N ASN A 651 29.91 16.86 11.03
CA ASN A 651 31.08 16.34 10.34
C ASN A 651 30.74 15.02 9.63
N LYS A 652 31.16 14.87 8.36
CA LYS A 652 30.89 13.67 7.55
C LYS A 652 31.88 12.52 7.79
N ASP A 653 32.96 12.74 8.53
CA ASP A 653 34.00 11.73 8.74
C ASP A 653 33.45 10.45 9.40
N TRP A 654 32.45 10.59 10.27
CA TRP A 654 31.80 9.47 10.98
C TRP A 654 30.78 8.70 10.14
N GLN A 655 30.43 9.20 8.95
CA GLN A 655 29.32 8.66 8.16
C GLN A 655 29.49 7.18 7.80
N GLY A 656 30.70 6.77 7.38
CA GLY A 656 30.96 5.38 7.03
C GLY A 656 31.02 4.47 8.26
N TYR A 657 31.70 4.89 9.34
CA TYR A 657 31.74 4.10 10.57
C TYR A 657 30.34 3.90 11.18
N ALA A 658 29.53 4.95 11.25
CA ALA A 658 28.15 4.87 11.73
C ALA A 658 27.29 3.92 10.86
N ALA A 659 27.45 3.96 9.54
CA ALA A 659 26.79 3.00 8.66
C ALA A 659 27.25 1.55 8.95
N ALA A 660 28.54 1.33 9.21
CA ALA A 660 29.09 0.03 9.58
C ALA A 660 28.54 -0.49 10.91
N THR A 661 28.45 0.35 11.94
CA THR A 661 27.97 -0.07 13.26
C THR A 661 26.47 -0.38 13.23
N ALA A 662 25.67 0.40 12.50
CA ALA A 662 24.26 0.10 12.26
C ALA A 662 24.07 -1.25 11.54
N ALA A 663 24.84 -1.48 10.47
CA ALA A 663 24.81 -2.74 9.73
C ALA A 663 25.32 -3.93 10.57
N GLY A 664 26.33 -3.71 11.41
CA GLY A 664 26.85 -4.71 12.35
C GLY A 664 25.81 -5.12 13.39
N TYR A 665 25.05 -4.15 13.93
CA TYR A 665 23.93 -4.47 14.82
C TYR A 665 22.82 -5.24 14.10
N ALA A 666 22.50 -4.89 12.85
CA ALA A 666 21.53 -5.65 12.06
C ALA A 666 21.99 -7.10 11.79
N LYS A 667 23.29 -7.34 11.53
CA LYS A 667 23.87 -8.69 11.46
C LYS A 667 23.71 -9.44 12.79
N ASP A 668 24.02 -8.79 13.91
CA ASP A 668 23.88 -9.37 15.26
C ASP A 668 22.43 -9.78 15.55
N LEU A 669 21.47 -8.89 15.23
CA LEU A 669 20.04 -9.13 15.39
C LEU A 669 19.56 -10.33 14.55
N LEU A 670 19.97 -10.42 13.28
CA LEU A 670 19.58 -11.54 12.42
C LEU A 670 20.19 -12.86 12.89
N SER A 671 21.35 -12.84 13.56
CA SER A 671 22.01 -14.03 14.11
C SER A 671 21.21 -14.70 15.25
N VAL A 672 20.40 -13.94 15.99
CA VAL A 672 19.58 -14.48 17.09
C VAL A 672 18.15 -14.86 16.67
N ILE A 673 17.72 -14.49 15.46
CA ILE A 673 16.43 -14.86 14.89
C ILE A 673 16.56 -16.24 14.23
N SER A 674 15.76 -17.21 14.67
CA SER A 674 15.70 -18.53 14.04
C SER A 674 14.79 -18.54 12.81
N MET A 675 15.02 -19.49 11.89
CA MET A 675 14.15 -19.66 10.71
C MET A 675 12.70 -19.97 11.08
N SER A 676 12.46 -20.73 12.16
CA SER A 676 11.09 -21.00 12.65
C SER A 676 10.37 -19.71 13.06
N GLN A 677 11.07 -18.80 13.74
CA GLN A 677 10.52 -17.49 14.10
C GLN A 677 10.24 -16.63 12.85
N VAL A 678 11.12 -16.65 11.84
CA VAL A 678 10.85 -15.98 10.55
C VAL A 678 9.57 -16.52 9.94
N TYR A 679 9.41 -17.84 9.77
CA TYR A 679 8.21 -18.42 9.15
C TYR A 679 6.93 -18.25 9.97
N SER A 680 7.03 -18.09 11.29
CA SER A 680 5.90 -17.74 12.15
C SER A 680 5.45 -16.27 12.00
N THR A 681 6.33 -15.41 11.48
CA THR A 681 6.02 -14.00 11.24
C THR A 681 5.17 -13.87 9.97
N PRO A 682 4.02 -13.18 9.98
CA PRO A 682 3.23 -12.99 8.78
C PRO A 682 4.06 -12.41 7.62
N VAL A 683 3.72 -12.84 6.39
CA VAL A 683 4.28 -12.26 5.18
C VAL A 683 3.87 -10.79 5.12
N ALA A 684 4.79 -9.93 4.69
CA ALA A 684 4.52 -8.54 4.43
C ALA A 684 3.53 -8.41 3.25
N VAL A 685 2.45 -7.64 3.46
CA VAL A 685 1.35 -7.49 2.49
C VAL A 685 1.57 -6.25 1.64
#